data_AF-A0A815QLT2-F1
#
_entry.id   AF-A0A815QLT2-F1
#
_cell.length_a   1.000
_cell.length_b   1.000
_cell.length_c   1.000
_cell.angle_alpha   90.00
_cell.angle_beta   90.00
_cell.angle_gamma   90.00
#
_symmetry.space_group_name_H-M   'P 1'
#
loop_
_entity.id
_entity.type
_entity.pdbx_description
1 polymer ?
#
loop_
_entity_poly.entity_id
_entity_poly.type
_entity_poly.pdbx_seq_one_letter_code
_entity_poly.pdbx_strand_id
1 'polypeptide(L)'
;MLTKNAYEEIDEAQEDHYQTSGRIELPASTNIKLSENEQFEHIEMVGVARRSIDVVTEPIVKNERLVENVFGKLKLTNWSMFDTNDNESNPIRGYASQPVLPLSKACDPLKDILYDLSYYVDLALQETPEQPPDGLTVDESAAIRLYTIEWNAPHQSLYSMLNTNLKKANREDLLPYSKYLKLFISALAKLPCVPSLTVWRGVTKDLTADFPPGTRVTWWSFSSCTTEMTVLENNMYLGREGDRTLFSVEAINGRSIRDHSHFVTEDEILLLPGTHMIVQSQLSPASNLYIIHLKQVKPDNELLELPFEGAHLFPKEKHPWYWKKRFTIPILLLILLIIAGIVLGAVLGTRTVSTITLKPCNNPLQSFDYITIGRHPSSVVLGHFRNNTYMDAAITLADENGVIILLGDPTDILRTSKIATGVLPMFIIAADFNNDTIQDLAFVNNGDDTVTIALGVGNGLFPKKKTYSVGPSPSCVLSADFNKDKKLDLIIVSQDTNTVGVLLGDGLGGFKASTNNSVGYFPSIIISADFNHDSNLDLAVTNTFDNTLSVLLGNGDGTFQTHVTYSTGSSPISLLSADFNNDNNLDIAVTNSKNSSISILLGMRNGTFHQQVMFVTGSDPISIGAADFNNDNNTDLVVVNGDENTVSTLFGSGDGSFHTQIKYATGDHPVYLMVGDFNNDGSIDLAVLNNGDATASMFFGQANGTLTFIQAYSTGNSPVLFAVADFNSDSRLDFAVVEQSDSTISVLLGKGRGVFQIALNYTVGRNPSSVISVDLNNDNKQDLVTVSGNGSTLSILYGRGDGFFNPPVNLTVGSAPTAAISVDLNKDGHMDLAVADKGENTVCILLNNGNKTFYTFLNYTVGNWPSSLIASDFNSDEKLDLAVTSKEENIVSVILNKGDNTFHSEINYAVGKSPSCVVSADLNKDSHEDLIVTNYGQNTISILFNDGTATFHAAKTFTVGRYPVSVVATDFNNDQCMDLAVANSGSNSASILLGNCDGTFLPQIKYTSGIVPTCLASGDLNNDQRPDLIVTNGKSNDAYIFLNTCAN
;
A
#
# COMPACT_ATOMS: atom_id res chain seq x y z
N MET A 1 -10.76 -47.94 -47.76
CA MET A 1 -11.09 -46.60 -47.20
C MET A 1 -10.52 -46.57 -45.80
N LEU A 2 -9.97 -45.44 -45.37
CA LEU A 2 -8.92 -45.40 -44.34
C LEU A 2 -9.43 -45.49 -42.90
N THR A 3 -8.54 -45.93 -42.00
CA THR A 3 -8.82 -46.29 -40.61
C THR A 3 -7.68 -45.87 -39.68
N LYS A 4 -8.04 -45.35 -38.50
CA LYS A 4 -7.48 -45.59 -37.13
C LYS A 4 -5.98 -45.92 -36.90
N ASN A 5 -5.51 -45.41 -35.75
CA ASN A 5 -4.30 -45.78 -34.96
C ASN A 5 -2.95 -45.31 -35.59
N ALA A 6 -1.94 -44.75 -34.89
CA ALA A 6 -1.44 -44.73 -33.50
C ALA A 6 -0.20 -45.64 -33.24
N TYR A 7 0.69 -45.15 -32.37
CA TYR A 7 1.90 -45.75 -31.75
C TYR A 7 3.28 -45.75 -32.47
N GLU A 8 4.31 -45.58 -31.61
CA GLU A 8 5.77 -45.78 -31.69
C GLU A 8 6.57 -45.06 -32.82
N GLU A 9 7.70 -44.35 -32.59
CA GLU A 9 8.89 -44.48 -31.68
C GLU A 9 10.06 -45.26 -32.34
N ILE A 10 11.26 -45.21 -31.74
CA ILE A 10 12.58 -45.76 -32.16
C ILE A 10 13.46 -44.78 -32.98
N ASP A 11 14.39 -44.12 -32.27
CA ASP A 11 15.87 -44.15 -32.39
C ASP A 11 16.58 -43.85 -33.75
N GLU A 12 17.88 -43.48 -33.83
CA GLU A 12 18.97 -43.37 -32.84
C GLU A 12 20.07 -42.38 -33.33
N ALA A 13 21.11 -42.16 -32.51
CA ALA A 13 22.45 -41.64 -32.87
C ALA A 13 22.56 -40.18 -33.39
N GLN A 14 23.35 -39.29 -32.78
CA GLN A 14 24.83 -39.21 -32.77
C GLN A 14 25.44 -38.96 -34.18
N GLU A 15 26.50 -38.17 -34.34
CA GLU A 15 27.56 -37.79 -33.37
C GLU A 15 28.09 -36.37 -33.63
N ASP A 16 28.84 -35.81 -32.68
CA ASP A 16 29.48 -34.48 -32.78
C ASP A 16 30.58 -34.38 -33.85
N HIS A 17 30.95 -33.16 -34.30
CA HIS A 17 32.12 -32.44 -33.75
C HIS A 17 32.62 -31.20 -34.53
N TYR A 18 33.24 -30.29 -33.76
CA TYR A 18 34.27 -29.28 -34.09
C TYR A 18 34.11 -28.27 -35.26
N GLN A 19 34.01 -26.99 -34.86
CA GLN A 19 34.85 -25.84 -35.25
C GLN A 19 35.50 -25.84 -36.66
N THR A 20 35.45 -24.75 -37.42
CA THR A 20 36.29 -23.57 -37.12
C THR A 20 35.89 -22.30 -37.89
N SER A 21 36.39 -21.16 -37.42
CA SER A 21 36.21 -19.82 -38.03
C SER A 21 36.89 -19.64 -39.40
N GLY A 22 36.23 -18.95 -40.33
CA GLY A 22 36.83 -18.52 -41.60
C GLY A 22 36.13 -17.31 -42.21
N ARG A 23 36.63 -16.09 -41.94
CA ARG A 23 36.08 -14.83 -42.46
C ARG A 23 36.72 -14.49 -43.82
N ILE A 24 35.90 -14.28 -44.86
CA ILE A 24 36.35 -13.87 -46.20
C ILE A 24 35.42 -12.74 -46.70
N GLU A 25 35.99 -11.73 -47.36
CA GLU A 25 35.28 -10.59 -47.96
C GLU A 25 35.31 -10.64 -49.50
N LEU A 26 34.59 -9.71 -50.15
CA LEU A 26 34.59 -9.37 -51.59
C LEU A 26 33.84 -10.35 -52.53
N PRO A 27 33.38 -9.91 -53.72
CA PRO A 27 32.90 -8.57 -54.14
C PRO A 27 31.53 -8.63 -54.88
N ALA A 28 31.12 -7.53 -55.53
CA ALA A 28 29.78 -7.34 -56.12
C ALA A 28 29.68 -7.57 -57.65
N SER A 29 28.49 -7.28 -58.22
CA SER A 29 28.05 -7.29 -59.64
C SER A 29 27.58 -8.66 -60.19
N THR A 30 26.63 -8.77 -61.14
CA THR A 30 26.27 -7.82 -62.22
C THR A 30 24.79 -7.90 -62.72
N ASN A 31 24.03 -6.78 -62.63
CA ASN A 31 22.92 -6.33 -63.52
C ASN A 31 21.64 -7.22 -63.65
N ILE A 32 20.47 -6.79 -64.20
CA ILE A 32 20.16 -5.82 -65.29
C ILE A 32 18.91 -4.95 -65.03
N LYS A 33 19.11 -3.63 -65.21
CA LYS A 33 18.24 -2.54 -65.73
C LYS A 33 16.70 -2.60 -65.62
N LEU A 34 16.13 -1.45 -65.24
CA LEU A 34 15.47 -0.52 -66.19
C LEU A 34 15.72 0.94 -65.78
N SER A 35 15.60 1.87 -66.72
CA SER A 35 15.89 3.32 -66.63
C SER A 35 14.72 4.12 -67.25
N GLU A 36 14.69 5.44 -67.51
CA GLU A 36 15.60 6.62 -67.52
C GLU A 36 14.63 7.86 -67.49
N ASN A 37 14.90 9.09 -67.02
CA ASN A 37 16.09 9.79 -66.50
C ASN A 37 15.66 11.07 -65.69
N GLU A 38 16.64 11.88 -65.26
CA GLU A 38 16.59 13.37 -65.07
C GLU A 38 16.05 14.04 -63.77
N GLN A 39 16.48 15.30 -63.58
CA GLN A 39 16.58 16.05 -62.31
C GLN A 39 15.90 17.44 -62.40
N PHE A 40 15.70 18.14 -61.27
CA PHE A 40 16.39 19.41 -60.93
C PHE A 40 16.01 19.93 -59.52
N GLU A 41 16.55 21.07 -59.10
CA GLU A 41 16.68 21.54 -57.70
C GLU A 41 15.60 22.55 -57.23
N HIS A 42 15.48 22.68 -55.91
CA HIS A 42 15.09 23.86 -55.09
C HIS A 42 14.29 25.04 -55.71
N ILE A 43 13.10 25.34 -55.14
CA ILE A 43 12.73 26.60 -54.42
C ILE A 43 11.24 26.58 -53.96
N GLU A 44 10.83 27.55 -53.13
CA GLU A 44 9.66 27.54 -52.24
C GLU A 44 8.30 28.03 -52.79
N MET A 45 7.27 27.86 -51.94
CA MET A 45 6.06 28.71 -51.72
C MET A 45 4.84 28.73 -52.67
N VAL A 46 3.69 28.43 -52.04
CA VAL A 46 2.37 29.11 -52.11
C VAL A 46 1.64 29.24 -53.47
N GLY A 47 0.45 28.62 -53.56
CA GLY A 47 -0.56 28.87 -54.60
C GLY A 47 -1.96 28.39 -54.18
N VAL A 48 -3.03 29.10 -54.58
CA VAL A 48 -4.37 29.01 -53.95
C VAL A 48 -5.55 29.02 -54.97
N ALA A 49 -6.62 28.29 -54.61
CA ALA A 49 -8.05 28.45 -54.98
C ALA A 49 -8.70 27.79 -56.23
N ARG A 50 -9.79 27.07 -55.91
CA ARG A 50 -11.15 27.05 -56.53
C ARG A 50 -11.40 26.42 -57.92
N ARG A 51 -12.37 25.47 -57.93
CA ARG A 51 -13.66 25.63 -58.65
C ARG A 51 -14.77 24.77 -58.03
N SER A 52 -16.00 24.88 -58.55
CA SER A 52 -17.28 24.44 -57.95
C SER A 52 -18.32 24.08 -59.03
N ILE A 53 -19.54 23.68 -58.62
CA ILE A 53 -20.82 23.45 -59.37
C ILE A 53 -21.15 21.98 -59.73
N ASP A 54 -22.40 21.47 -59.72
CA ASP A 54 -23.62 21.68 -58.86
C ASP A 54 -24.79 20.71 -59.25
N VAL A 55 -25.75 20.45 -58.34
CA VAL A 55 -27.13 19.85 -58.47
C VAL A 55 -27.36 18.50 -59.24
N VAL A 56 -28.47 17.75 -59.08
CA VAL A 56 -29.77 17.95 -58.35
C VAL A 56 -29.93 17.00 -57.12
N THR A 57 -30.98 16.20 -56.78
CA THR A 57 -32.28 15.75 -57.38
C THR A 57 -33.24 15.16 -56.29
N GLU A 58 -34.57 15.18 -56.51
CA GLU A 58 -35.60 14.47 -55.69
C GLU A 58 -36.72 13.86 -56.59
N PRO A 59 -37.73 13.10 -56.07
CA PRO A 59 -38.91 13.73 -55.43
C PRO A 59 -39.46 13.04 -54.14
N ILE A 60 -39.85 13.88 -53.16
CA ILE A 60 -40.39 13.59 -51.80
C ILE A 60 -41.95 13.57 -51.76
N VAL A 61 -42.72 13.21 -50.71
CA VAL A 61 -42.45 12.99 -49.26
C VAL A 61 -42.82 11.55 -48.78
N LYS A 62 -43.88 11.17 -48.04
CA LYS A 62 -45.10 11.81 -47.47
C LYS A 62 -45.63 11.01 -46.25
N ASN A 63 -46.33 11.67 -45.32
CA ASN A 63 -46.77 11.14 -44.01
C ASN A 63 -48.24 11.52 -43.68
N GLU A 64 -48.82 10.92 -42.61
CA GLU A 64 -49.90 11.52 -41.80
C GLU A 64 -49.36 11.91 -40.38
N ARG A 65 -50.22 12.44 -39.50
CA ARG A 65 -49.87 13.48 -38.49
C ARG A 65 -49.80 13.01 -37.02
N LEU A 66 -48.97 13.68 -36.20
CA LEU A 66 -49.39 14.69 -35.18
C LEU A 66 -48.17 15.28 -34.40
N VAL A 67 -48.13 16.62 -34.24
CA VAL A 67 -47.77 17.48 -33.05
C VAL A 67 -46.62 17.02 -32.10
N GLU A 68 -45.64 17.82 -31.62
CA GLU A 68 -45.39 19.27 -31.38
C GLU A 68 -43.85 19.58 -31.55
N ASN A 69 -43.34 20.68 -32.14
CA ASN A 69 -42.97 22.00 -31.55
C ASN A 69 -42.06 21.95 -30.29
N VAL A 70 -40.92 22.67 -30.13
CA VAL A 70 -40.10 23.58 -30.97
C VAL A 70 -38.61 23.53 -30.52
N PHE A 71 -37.69 24.08 -31.34
CA PHE A 71 -36.29 24.45 -31.06
C PHE A 71 -35.23 23.33 -30.93
N GLY A 72 -34.23 23.41 -31.82
CA GLY A 72 -32.96 22.71 -31.67
C GLY A 72 -31.83 23.49 -32.34
N LYS A 73 -30.62 23.36 -31.77
CA LYS A 73 -29.30 23.75 -32.32
C LYS A 73 -29.06 25.25 -32.59
N LEU A 74 -28.39 25.89 -31.62
CA LEU A 74 -27.28 26.80 -31.90
C LEU A 74 -26.02 26.19 -31.29
N LYS A 75 -24.93 26.10 -32.07
CA LYS A 75 -23.59 25.79 -31.53
C LYS A 75 -22.97 27.11 -31.06
N LEU A 76 -22.66 27.21 -29.77
CA LEU A 76 -21.73 28.19 -29.22
C LEU A 76 -20.70 27.43 -28.37
N THR A 77 -19.44 27.89 -28.40
CA THR A 77 -18.30 27.23 -27.75
C THR A 77 -18.08 27.79 -26.34
N ASN A 78 -17.84 26.91 -25.38
CA ASN A 78 -17.86 27.17 -23.93
C ASN A 78 -16.72 28.10 -23.41
N TRP A 79 -16.78 29.41 -23.67
CA TRP A 79 -15.88 30.42 -23.08
C TRP A 79 -16.62 31.73 -22.73
N SER A 80 -17.55 31.68 -21.77
CA SER A 80 -18.22 32.88 -21.23
C SER A 80 -17.60 33.31 -19.89
N MET A 81 -16.74 34.34 -19.91
CA MET A 81 -16.19 34.96 -18.69
C MET A 81 -16.98 36.22 -18.25
N PHE A 82 -17.98 36.63 -19.04
CA PHE A 82 -18.78 37.83 -18.84
C PHE A 82 -20.24 37.52 -19.19
N ASP A 83 -21.17 38.08 -18.42
CA ASP A 83 -22.60 38.10 -18.79
C ASP A 83 -22.92 39.45 -19.44
N THR A 84 -23.74 39.42 -20.48
CA THR A 84 -24.12 40.57 -21.30
C THR A 84 -25.63 40.84 -21.32
N ASN A 85 -26.40 40.15 -20.46
CA ASN A 85 -27.84 40.38 -20.29
C ASN A 85 -28.17 40.70 -18.82
N ASP A 86 -28.98 41.74 -18.60
CA ASP A 86 -29.47 42.14 -17.26
C ASP A 86 -30.60 41.21 -16.75
N ASN A 87 -30.39 39.89 -16.76
CA ASN A 87 -31.33 38.89 -16.22
C ASN A 87 -30.85 38.33 -14.87
N GLU A 88 -31.74 38.31 -13.89
CA GLU A 88 -31.45 38.06 -12.48
C GLU A 88 -30.81 36.68 -12.22
N SER A 89 -29.53 36.64 -11.85
CA SER A 89 -28.87 35.42 -11.37
C SER A 89 -29.23 35.15 -9.89
N ASN A 90 -29.50 33.89 -9.55
CA ASN A 90 -30.10 33.48 -8.27
C ASN A 90 -29.28 33.95 -7.04
N PRO A 91 -29.87 34.70 -6.08
CA PRO A 91 -29.15 35.24 -4.92
C PRO A 91 -28.84 34.16 -3.86
N ILE A 92 -27.59 34.08 -3.40
CA ILE A 92 -27.20 33.27 -2.23
C ILE A 92 -27.76 33.94 -0.96
N ARG A 93 -28.87 33.39 -0.45
CA ARG A 93 -29.59 33.96 0.69
C ARG A 93 -28.82 33.78 2.00
N GLY A 94 -28.87 34.80 2.86
CA GLY A 94 -28.33 34.74 4.23
C GLY A 94 -26.83 35.05 4.40
N TYR A 95 -26.08 35.25 3.31
CA TYR A 95 -24.64 35.58 3.35
C TYR A 95 -24.33 36.85 4.16
N ALA A 96 -25.14 37.91 4.02
CA ALA A 96 -24.97 39.15 4.77
C ALA A 96 -25.01 38.93 6.31
N SER A 97 -25.88 38.04 6.77
CA SER A 97 -26.08 37.69 8.19
C SER A 97 -25.12 36.64 8.77
N GLN A 98 -24.24 36.03 7.97
CA GLN A 98 -23.23 35.10 8.51
C GLN A 98 -22.19 35.85 9.37
N PRO A 99 -21.68 35.26 10.47
CA PRO A 99 -20.53 35.78 11.20
C PRO A 99 -19.25 35.58 10.37
N VAL A 100 -18.25 36.45 10.59
CA VAL A 100 -16.87 36.17 10.18
C VAL A 100 -16.30 35.08 11.11
N LEU A 101 -15.61 34.10 10.53
CA LEU A 101 -15.00 32.97 11.24
C LEU A 101 -13.46 33.01 11.09
N PRO A 102 -12.70 32.38 12.00
CA PRO A 102 -11.27 32.11 11.80
C PRO A 102 -11.01 31.32 10.51
N LEU A 103 -9.83 31.46 9.92
CA LEU A 103 -9.52 30.95 8.57
C LEU A 103 -9.77 29.44 8.44
N SER A 104 -9.28 28.63 9.38
CA SER A 104 -9.52 27.19 9.41
C SER A 104 -11.02 26.84 9.36
N LYS A 105 -11.85 27.52 10.16
CA LYS A 105 -13.32 27.31 10.20
C LYS A 105 -14.08 27.93 9.03
N ALA A 106 -13.46 28.88 8.33
CA ALA A 106 -13.95 29.43 7.08
C ALA A 106 -13.66 28.49 5.90
N CYS A 107 -12.53 27.77 5.96
CA CYS A 107 -12.08 26.80 4.96
C CYS A 107 -12.63 25.37 5.15
N ASP A 108 -13.17 25.00 6.32
CA ASP A 108 -13.71 23.65 6.55
C ASP A 108 -14.58 23.08 5.41
N PRO A 109 -15.58 23.80 4.83
CA PRO A 109 -16.44 23.25 3.76
C PRO A 109 -15.76 23.15 2.38
N LEU A 110 -14.47 23.48 2.29
CA LEU A 110 -13.68 23.44 1.07
C LEU A 110 -12.64 22.32 1.09
N LYS A 111 -12.40 21.65 2.24
CA LYS A 111 -11.46 20.53 2.35
C LYS A 111 -11.85 19.38 1.42
N ASP A 112 -13.15 19.09 1.33
CA ASP A 112 -13.72 18.04 0.46
C ASP A 112 -13.69 18.40 -1.04
N ILE A 113 -13.23 19.61 -1.39
CA ILE A 113 -13.29 20.21 -2.73
C ILE A 113 -11.89 20.61 -3.24
N LEU A 114 -10.95 20.86 -2.33
CA LEU A 114 -9.62 21.40 -2.60
C LEU A 114 -8.55 20.55 -1.94
N TYR A 115 -7.77 19.88 -2.79
CA TYR A 115 -6.57 19.12 -2.42
C TYR A 115 -5.58 19.97 -1.61
N ASP A 116 -4.94 19.39 -0.60
CA ASP A 116 -3.96 20.03 0.32
C ASP A 116 -4.39 21.35 0.98
N LEU A 117 -5.68 21.67 1.02
CA LEU A 117 -6.16 22.95 1.58
C LEU A 117 -5.70 23.17 3.03
N SER A 118 -5.56 22.12 3.85
CA SER A 118 -5.05 22.22 5.22
C SER A 118 -3.60 22.73 5.25
N TYR A 119 -2.71 22.12 4.46
CA TYR A 119 -1.31 22.55 4.32
C TYR A 119 -1.22 24.01 3.87
N TYR A 120 -1.98 24.39 2.84
CA TYR A 120 -1.98 25.76 2.34
C TYR A 120 -2.59 26.77 3.33
N VAL A 121 -3.59 26.39 4.14
CA VAL A 121 -4.12 27.21 5.24
C VAL A 121 -3.07 27.44 6.32
N ASP A 122 -2.35 26.40 6.73
CA ASP A 122 -1.35 26.50 7.79
C ASP A 122 -0.10 27.28 7.31
N LEU A 123 0.32 27.08 6.05
CA LEU A 123 1.35 27.91 5.39
C LEU A 123 0.94 29.39 5.34
N ALA A 124 -0.31 29.68 4.95
CA ALA A 124 -0.83 31.05 4.90
C ALA A 124 -0.93 31.72 6.29
N LEU A 125 -1.16 30.94 7.35
CA LEU A 125 -1.11 31.40 8.74
C LEU A 125 0.34 31.62 9.21
N GLN A 126 1.25 30.69 8.92
CA GLN A 126 2.67 30.74 9.30
C GLN A 126 3.42 31.91 8.65
N GLU A 127 3.14 32.21 7.38
CA GLU A 127 3.70 33.36 6.67
C GLU A 127 3.04 34.70 7.04
N THR A 128 1.92 34.70 7.76
CA THR A 128 1.24 35.93 8.17
C THR A 128 1.84 36.49 9.47
N PRO A 129 2.31 37.75 9.51
CA PRO A 129 2.84 38.34 10.75
C PRO A 129 1.83 38.37 11.89
N GLU A 130 2.29 38.20 13.14
CA GLU A 130 1.45 38.28 14.36
C GLU A 130 0.65 39.59 14.46
N GLN A 131 1.16 40.67 13.84
CA GLN A 131 0.50 41.97 13.70
C GLN A 131 0.54 42.38 12.22
N PRO A 132 -0.42 41.96 11.40
CA PRO A 132 -0.46 42.32 10.00
C PRO A 132 -0.87 43.81 9.82
N PRO A 133 -0.50 44.44 8.68
CA PRO A 133 -0.83 45.84 8.41
C PRO A 133 -2.34 46.09 8.17
N ASP A 134 -2.68 47.36 7.91
CA ASP A 134 -4.02 47.87 7.59
C ASP A 134 -5.17 47.54 8.58
N GLY A 135 -4.84 47.05 9.78
CA GLY A 135 -5.82 46.73 10.82
C GLY A 135 -6.61 45.44 10.57
N LEU A 136 -6.05 44.53 9.77
CA LEU A 136 -6.55 43.16 9.65
C LEU A 136 -6.25 42.34 10.92
N THR A 137 -7.00 41.25 11.12
CA THR A 137 -6.57 40.15 11.98
C THR A 137 -5.62 39.21 11.23
N VAL A 138 -4.94 38.32 11.96
CA VAL A 138 -4.13 37.23 11.37
C VAL A 138 -4.99 36.39 10.40
N ASP A 139 -6.19 35.97 10.80
CA ASP A 139 -7.11 35.24 9.92
C ASP A 139 -7.48 35.99 8.62
N GLU A 140 -7.71 37.29 8.70
CA GLU A 140 -8.09 38.14 7.55
C GLU A 140 -6.92 38.34 6.59
N SER A 141 -5.71 38.54 7.12
CA SER A 141 -4.48 38.63 6.32
C SER A 141 -4.11 37.28 5.71
N ALA A 142 -4.21 36.20 6.48
CA ALA A 142 -3.95 34.84 6.00
C ALA A 142 -4.97 34.39 4.95
N ALA A 143 -6.23 34.84 5.03
CA ALA A 143 -7.23 34.60 3.99
C ALA A 143 -6.82 35.25 2.64
N ILE A 144 -6.22 36.44 2.66
CA ILE A 144 -5.68 37.10 1.47
C ILE A 144 -4.43 36.37 0.97
N ARG A 145 -3.53 35.98 1.88
CA ARG A 145 -2.33 35.21 1.53
C ARG A 145 -2.68 33.90 0.83
N LEU A 146 -3.56 33.10 1.44
CA LEU A 146 -4.06 31.82 0.91
C LEU A 146 -4.65 31.94 -0.51
N TYR A 147 -5.29 33.07 -0.81
CA TYR A 147 -5.83 33.36 -2.15
C TYR A 147 -4.74 33.52 -3.22
N THR A 148 -3.52 33.91 -2.82
CA THR A 148 -2.39 34.22 -3.72
C THR A 148 -1.31 33.14 -3.80
N ILE A 149 -1.38 32.08 -2.98
CA ILE A 149 -0.44 30.95 -3.08
C ILE A 149 -0.76 30.15 -4.35
N GLU A 150 0.22 29.99 -5.24
CA GLU A 150 0.13 29.02 -6.34
C GLU A 150 0.31 27.59 -5.80
N TRP A 151 -0.51 26.66 -6.27
CA TRP A 151 -0.50 25.28 -5.80
C TRP A 151 0.24 24.38 -6.80
N ASN A 152 0.83 23.31 -6.31
CA ASN A 152 1.63 22.41 -7.14
C ASN A 152 0.72 21.71 -8.18
N ALA A 153 1.13 21.78 -9.45
CA ALA A 153 0.45 21.05 -10.52
C ALA A 153 0.54 19.54 -10.25
N PRO A 154 -0.54 18.75 -10.47
CA PRO A 154 -1.69 19.06 -11.32
C PRO A 154 -2.88 19.80 -10.66
N HIS A 155 -2.81 20.12 -9.38
CA HIS A 155 -3.99 20.57 -8.61
C HIS A 155 -4.36 22.03 -8.91
N GLN A 156 -5.66 22.33 -8.91
CA GLN A 156 -6.15 23.69 -9.15
C GLN A 156 -6.19 24.48 -7.85
N SER A 157 -5.48 25.62 -7.81
CA SER A 157 -5.46 26.47 -6.62
C SER A 157 -6.82 27.07 -6.27
N LEU A 158 -6.98 27.48 -5.00
CA LEU A 158 -8.15 28.22 -4.52
C LEU A 158 -8.51 29.40 -5.43
N TYR A 159 -7.50 30.16 -5.90
CA TYR A 159 -7.66 31.21 -6.91
C TYR A 159 -8.35 30.70 -8.18
N SER A 160 -7.87 29.58 -8.73
CA SER A 160 -8.34 29.02 -10.00
C SER A 160 -9.79 28.52 -9.90
N MET A 161 -10.09 27.71 -8.88
CA MET A 161 -11.43 27.14 -8.72
C MET A 161 -12.47 28.19 -8.30
N LEU A 162 -12.13 29.10 -7.37
CA LEU A 162 -13.04 30.17 -6.98
C LEU A 162 -13.36 31.10 -8.15
N ASN A 163 -12.36 31.53 -8.94
CA ASN A 163 -12.63 32.37 -10.12
C ASN A 163 -13.31 31.62 -11.26
N THR A 164 -13.21 30.30 -11.32
CA THR A 164 -13.96 29.48 -12.28
C THR A 164 -15.44 29.40 -11.88
N ASN A 165 -15.74 29.15 -10.60
CA ASN A 165 -17.11 29.11 -10.08
C ASN A 165 -17.78 30.50 -10.10
N LEU A 166 -17.04 31.58 -9.84
CA LEU A 166 -17.57 32.95 -9.90
C LEU A 166 -18.02 33.39 -11.31
N LYS A 167 -17.55 32.74 -12.38
CA LYS A 167 -17.96 33.01 -13.77
C LYS A 167 -19.21 32.21 -14.20
N LYS A 168 -19.65 31.22 -13.41
CA LYS A 168 -20.83 30.40 -13.73
C LYS A 168 -22.12 31.21 -13.54
N ALA A 169 -23.10 30.95 -14.40
CA ALA A 169 -24.44 31.51 -14.29
C ALA A 169 -25.24 30.90 -13.11
N ASN A 170 -25.05 29.60 -12.83
CA ASN A 170 -25.50 29.04 -11.56
C ASN A 170 -24.57 29.49 -10.43
N ARG A 171 -25.15 29.87 -9.29
CA ARG A 171 -24.46 30.36 -8.09
C ARG A 171 -24.42 29.34 -6.95
N GLU A 172 -25.07 28.18 -7.10
CA GLU A 172 -25.08 27.11 -6.09
C GLU A 172 -23.67 26.54 -5.83
N ASP A 173 -22.83 26.46 -6.87
CA ASP A 173 -21.40 26.06 -6.78
C ASP A 173 -20.54 26.98 -5.88
N LEU A 174 -21.06 28.13 -5.46
CA LEU A 174 -20.40 29.06 -4.53
C LEU A 174 -20.84 28.85 -3.05
N LEU A 175 -21.82 27.99 -2.78
CA LEU A 175 -22.29 27.69 -1.42
C LEU A 175 -21.16 27.17 -0.50
N PRO A 176 -20.27 26.25 -0.91
CA PRO A 176 -19.15 25.80 -0.07
C PRO A 176 -18.19 26.96 0.25
N TYR A 177 -17.91 27.81 -0.74
CA TYR A 177 -17.03 28.97 -0.61
C TYR A 177 -17.62 30.10 0.25
N SER A 178 -18.90 30.04 0.64
CA SER A 178 -19.60 31.16 1.30
C SER A 178 -18.93 31.63 2.60
N LYS A 179 -18.46 30.70 3.46
CA LYS A 179 -17.76 31.06 4.72
C LYS A 179 -16.40 31.71 4.45
N TYR A 180 -15.60 31.15 3.54
CA TYR A 180 -14.31 31.69 3.13
C TYR A 180 -14.47 33.08 2.47
N LEU A 181 -15.41 33.23 1.54
CA LEU A 181 -15.75 34.50 0.93
C LEU A 181 -16.17 35.55 1.96
N LYS A 182 -16.86 35.16 3.03
CA LYS A 182 -17.25 36.08 4.11
C LYS A 182 -16.03 36.65 4.83
N LEU A 183 -15.02 35.83 5.13
CA LEU A 183 -13.75 36.28 5.71
C LEU A 183 -12.96 37.14 4.73
N PHE A 184 -12.72 36.62 3.51
CA PHE A 184 -11.92 37.27 2.47
C PHE A 184 -12.48 38.64 2.04
N ILE A 185 -13.79 38.77 1.80
CA ILE A 185 -14.42 40.07 1.46
C ILE A 185 -14.39 41.03 2.66
N SER A 186 -14.51 40.53 3.91
CA SER A 186 -14.38 41.38 5.11
C SER A 186 -12.97 41.93 5.27
N ALA A 187 -11.94 41.15 4.94
CA ALA A 187 -10.55 41.61 4.88
C ALA A 187 -10.36 42.68 3.80
N LEU A 188 -10.75 42.39 2.54
CA LEU A 188 -10.64 43.34 1.44
C LEU A 188 -11.42 44.64 1.67
N ALA A 189 -12.54 44.60 2.40
CA ALA A 189 -13.31 45.81 2.73
C ALA A 189 -12.51 46.82 3.59
N LYS A 190 -11.65 46.33 4.50
CA LYS A 190 -10.81 47.16 5.39
C LYS A 190 -9.63 47.81 4.67
N LEU A 191 -9.07 47.14 3.66
CA LEU A 191 -7.91 47.62 2.90
C LEU A 191 -8.19 48.98 2.21
N PRO A 192 -7.16 49.84 2.07
CA PRO A 192 -7.31 51.15 1.45
C PRO A 192 -7.71 51.06 -0.03
N CYS A 193 -8.60 51.96 -0.44
CA CYS A 193 -8.94 52.16 -1.85
C CYS A 193 -7.77 52.83 -2.59
N VAL A 194 -7.28 52.22 -3.66
CA VAL A 194 -6.28 52.85 -4.55
C VAL A 194 -6.98 53.88 -5.45
N PRO A 195 -6.58 55.17 -5.43
CA PRO A 195 -7.37 56.24 -6.03
C PRO A 195 -7.16 56.39 -7.54
N SER A 196 -8.16 55.98 -8.33
CA SER A 196 -8.32 56.34 -9.76
C SER A 196 -7.11 56.05 -10.66
N LEU A 197 -6.40 54.95 -10.40
CA LEU A 197 -5.23 54.51 -11.16
C LEU A 197 -5.62 53.55 -12.28
N THR A 198 -4.86 53.59 -13.39
CA THR A 198 -4.99 52.61 -14.46
C THR A 198 -4.24 51.33 -14.09
N VAL A 199 -4.97 50.24 -13.88
CA VAL A 199 -4.42 48.90 -13.64
C VAL A 199 -4.54 48.03 -14.89
N TRP A 200 -3.66 47.04 -15.01
CA TRP A 200 -3.49 46.26 -16.24
C TRP A 200 -3.60 44.77 -15.99
N ARG A 201 -4.21 44.03 -16.94
CA ARG A 201 -4.33 42.56 -16.90
C ARG A 201 -4.33 41.94 -18.29
N GLY A 202 -3.49 40.93 -18.51
CA GLY A 202 -3.39 40.19 -19.77
C GLY A 202 -4.30 38.95 -19.84
N VAL A 203 -4.73 38.59 -21.05
CA VAL A 203 -5.41 37.33 -21.39
C VAL A 203 -4.97 36.86 -22.79
N THR A 204 -4.47 35.62 -22.91
CA THR A 204 -3.95 35.03 -24.15
C THR A 204 -5.06 34.59 -25.13
N LYS A 205 -5.88 35.53 -25.58
CA LYS A 205 -6.88 35.41 -26.65
C LYS A 205 -7.19 36.80 -27.21
N ASP A 206 -7.57 36.92 -28.48
CA ASP A 206 -8.33 38.10 -28.94
C ASP A 206 -9.75 38.09 -28.33
N LEU A 207 -10.12 39.20 -27.71
CA LEU A 207 -11.43 39.46 -27.09
C LEU A 207 -12.11 40.72 -27.67
N THR A 208 -11.57 41.34 -28.72
CA THR A 208 -12.12 42.58 -29.28
C THR A 208 -13.56 42.42 -29.79
N ALA A 209 -13.88 41.26 -30.37
CA ALA A 209 -15.25 40.92 -30.78
C ALA A 209 -16.23 40.82 -29.59
N ASP A 210 -15.75 40.42 -28.42
CA ASP A 210 -16.56 40.22 -27.20
C ASP A 210 -16.79 41.56 -26.43
N PHE A 211 -16.10 42.65 -26.80
CA PHE A 211 -15.99 43.90 -26.03
C PHE A 211 -16.12 45.21 -26.86
N PRO A 212 -17.10 45.40 -27.77
CA PRO A 212 -17.15 46.60 -28.60
C PRO A 212 -17.30 47.90 -27.78
N PRO A 213 -16.70 49.04 -28.20
CA PRO A 213 -16.78 50.31 -27.48
C PRO A 213 -18.22 50.76 -27.16
N GLY A 214 -18.43 51.25 -25.95
CA GLY A 214 -19.75 51.57 -25.39
C GLY A 214 -20.43 50.42 -24.64
N THR A 215 -19.94 49.18 -24.74
CA THR A 215 -20.48 48.02 -24.02
C THR A 215 -20.34 48.18 -22.51
N ARG A 216 -21.42 47.87 -21.78
CA ARG A 216 -21.41 47.68 -20.31
C ARG A 216 -20.95 46.26 -20.00
N VAL A 217 -20.06 46.13 -19.03
CA VAL A 217 -19.45 44.86 -18.61
C VAL A 217 -19.59 44.73 -17.10
N THR A 218 -20.04 43.58 -16.61
CA THR A 218 -20.00 43.25 -15.18
C THR A 218 -18.90 42.23 -14.94
N TRP A 219 -17.93 42.61 -14.10
CA TRP A 219 -16.70 41.86 -13.90
C TRP A 219 -16.82 40.97 -12.66
N TRP A 220 -16.95 39.66 -12.86
CA TRP A 220 -17.28 38.71 -11.78
C TRP A 220 -16.09 37.99 -11.13
N SER A 221 -14.85 38.19 -11.59
CA SER A 221 -13.65 37.54 -11.03
C SER A 221 -12.84 38.48 -10.14
N PHE A 222 -12.32 37.96 -9.01
CA PHE A 222 -11.34 38.64 -8.15
C PHE A 222 -10.00 38.77 -8.87
N SER A 223 -9.89 39.78 -9.72
CA SER A 223 -8.82 39.82 -10.71
C SER A 223 -7.62 40.59 -10.20
N SER A 224 -6.54 39.85 -9.95
CA SER A 224 -5.16 40.34 -9.93
C SER A 224 -4.87 41.23 -11.14
N CYS A 225 -4.54 42.49 -10.89
CA CYS A 225 -4.15 43.48 -11.89
C CYS A 225 -2.93 44.24 -11.35
N THR A 226 -1.98 44.59 -12.21
CA THR A 226 -0.78 45.34 -11.80
C THR A 226 -0.86 46.81 -12.21
N THR A 227 -0.23 47.71 -11.46
CA THR A 227 0.03 49.09 -11.89
C THR A 227 1.26 49.20 -12.79
N GLU A 228 2.18 48.23 -12.73
CA GLU A 228 3.50 48.31 -13.36
C GLU A 228 3.55 47.58 -14.71
N MET A 229 3.76 48.32 -15.79
CA MET A 229 3.87 47.74 -17.14
C MET A 229 5.04 46.75 -17.26
N THR A 230 6.12 46.98 -16.52
CA THR A 230 7.32 46.12 -16.48
C THR A 230 7.02 44.71 -15.97
N VAL A 231 5.98 44.50 -15.15
CA VAL A 231 5.56 43.16 -14.72
C VAL A 231 4.99 42.36 -15.90
N LEU A 232 4.27 43.01 -16.82
CA LEU A 232 3.74 42.39 -18.05
C LEU A 232 4.82 42.11 -19.11
N GLU A 233 5.91 42.87 -19.07
CA GLU A 233 7.13 42.64 -19.87
C GLU A 233 7.93 41.46 -19.29
N ASN A 234 8.25 41.51 -17.99
CA ASN A 234 9.08 40.53 -17.29
C ASN A 234 8.43 39.14 -17.17
N ASN A 235 7.12 39.05 -16.90
CA ASN A 235 6.39 37.77 -16.86
C ASN A 235 6.08 37.22 -18.29
N MET A 236 6.81 37.74 -19.28
CA MET A 236 6.84 37.36 -20.69
C MET A 236 5.50 37.47 -21.44
N TYR A 237 4.46 38.07 -20.84
CA TYR A 237 3.15 38.16 -21.48
C TYR A 237 3.19 38.96 -22.80
N LEU A 238 3.90 40.10 -22.80
CA LEU A 238 4.11 40.90 -24.01
C LEU A 238 5.10 40.25 -25.00
N GLY A 239 5.91 39.28 -24.55
CA GLY A 239 6.88 38.55 -25.38
C GLY A 239 6.41 37.23 -26.01
N ARG A 240 5.29 36.64 -25.57
CA ARG A 240 4.76 35.37 -26.11
C ARG A 240 4.24 35.51 -27.54
N GLU A 241 4.24 34.40 -28.29
CA GLU A 241 3.55 34.34 -29.59
C GLU A 241 2.03 34.11 -29.41
N GLY A 242 1.26 34.40 -30.47
CA GLY A 242 -0.21 34.29 -30.47
C GLY A 242 -0.97 35.54 -30.02
N ASP A 243 -2.30 35.47 -30.16
CA ASP A 243 -3.22 36.60 -29.97
C ASP A 243 -3.48 36.90 -28.49
N ARG A 244 -3.39 38.18 -28.12
CA ARG A 244 -3.36 38.62 -26.73
C ARG A 244 -4.18 39.89 -26.51
N THR A 245 -5.05 39.87 -25.51
CA THR A 245 -5.80 41.05 -25.04
C THR A 245 -5.20 41.59 -23.77
N LEU A 246 -4.83 42.86 -23.76
CA LEU A 246 -4.43 43.61 -22.58
C LEU A 246 -5.57 44.54 -22.15
N PHE A 247 -6.18 44.26 -21.00
CA PHE A 247 -7.14 45.17 -20.39
C PHE A 247 -6.41 46.31 -19.69
N SER A 248 -6.87 47.53 -19.97
CA SER A 248 -6.42 48.78 -19.36
C SER A 248 -7.60 49.35 -18.58
N VAL A 249 -7.59 49.23 -17.26
CA VAL A 249 -8.75 49.48 -16.40
C VAL A 249 -8.53 50.73 -15.57
N GLU A 250 -9.29 51.79 -15.83
CA GLU A 250 -9.42 52.90 -14.87
C GLU A 250 -10.25 52.44 -13.66
N ALA A 251 -9.57 52.00 -12.60
CA ALA A 251 -10.19 51.45 -11.39
C ALA A 251 -10.43 52.55 -10.34
N ILE A 252 -11.60 52.50 -9.70
CA ILE A 252 -12.07 53.48 -8.71
C ILE A 252 -12.03 52.94 -7.28
N ASN A 253 -12.23 51.62 -7.09
CA ASN A 253 -12.29 51.00 -5.76
C ASN A 253 -11.36 49.78 -5.57
N GLY A 254 -10.36 49.61 -6.46
CA GLY A 254 -9.39 48.53 -6.38
C GLY A 254 -8.64 48.51 -5.04
N ARG A 255 -8.31 47.30 -4.57
CA ARG A 255 -7.59 47.07 -3.31
C ARG A 255 -6.18 46.60 -3.61
N SER A 256 -5.16 47.31 -3.13
CA SER A 256 -3.82 46.74 -3.07
C SER A 256 -3.81 45.62 -2.05
N ILE A 257 -3.22 44.47 -2.39
CA ILE A 257 -3.02 43.36 -1.45
C ILE A 257 -1.55 43.02 -1.21
N ARG A 258 -0.61 43.84 -1.73
CA ARG A 258 0.85 43.63 -1.65
C ARG A 258 1.33 43.15 -0.28
N ASP A 259 1.00 43.86 0.79
CA ASP A 259 1.53 43.58 2.12
C ASP A 259 0.85 42.36 2.80
N HIS A 260 -0.10 41.72 2.11
CA HIS A 260 -0.86 40.55 2.54
C HIS A 260 -0.78 39.36 1.56
N SER A 261 -0.23 39.53 0.35
CA SER A 261 -0.05 38.46 -0.63
C SER A 261 1.19 37.61 -0.33
N HIS A 262 1.25 36.41 -0.92
CA HIS A 262 2.46 35.60 -0.94
C HIS A 262 3.60 36.33 -1.68
N PHE A 263 3.26 36.99 -2.79
CA PHE A 263 4.19 37.75 -3.65
C PHE A 263 4.33 39.23 -3.24
N VAL A 264 4.81 39.49 -2.02
CA VAL A 264 4.93 40.86 -1.44
C VAL A 264 5.77 41.86 -2.26
N THR A 265 6.55 41.39 -3.23
CA THR A 265 7.31 42.24 -4.15
C THR A 265 6.46 42.91 -5.23
N GLU A 266 5.30 42.36 -5.60
CA GLU A 266 4.45 42.88 -6.68
C GLU A 266 3.33 43.81 -6.17
N ASP A 267 3.10 44.93 -6.87
CA ASP A 267 1.92 45.78 -6.64
C ASP A 267 0.66 45.15 -7.24
N GLU A 268 0.15 44.14 -6.55
CA GLU A 268 -1.07 43.41 -6.90
C GLU A 268 -2.33 44.15 -6.42
N ILE A 269 -3.18 44.56 -7.37
CA ILE A 269 -4.47 45.20 -7.13
C ILE A 269 -5.60 44.24 -7.47
N LEU A 270 -6.45 43.90 -6.49
CA LEU A 270 -7.68 43.15 -6.74
C LEU A 270 -8.85 44.08 -7.11
N LEU A 271 -9.54 43.71 -8.19
CA LEU A 271 -10.88 44.21 -8.52
C LEU A 271 -11.95 43.29 -7.91
N LEU A 272 -12.98 43.87 -7.29
CA LEU A 272 -14.05 43.11 -6.63
C LEU A 272 -15.06 42.54 -7.66
N PRO A 273 -15.63 41.34 -7.41
CA PRO A 273 -16.69 40.76 -8.24
C PRO A 273 -17.94 41.64 -8.24
N GLY A 274 -18.63 41.69 -9.38
CA GLY A 274 -19.77 42.56 -9.62
C GLY A 274 -19.39 43.96 -10.11
N THR A 275 -18.10 44.27 -10.28
CA THR A 275 -17.64 45.59 -10.73
C THR A 275 -18.15 45.93 -12.14
N HIS A 276 -19.00 46.96 -12.23
CA HIS A 276 -19.50 47.47 -13.51
C HIS A 276 -18.49 48.39 -14.19
N MET A 277 -18.26 48.16 -15.48
CA MET A 277 -17.36 48.96 -16.33
C MET A 277 -18.00 49.27 -17.68
N ILE A 278 -17.48 50.29 -18.38
CA ILE A 278 -17.84 50.61 -19.77
C ILE A 278 -16.57 50.59 -20.63
N VAL A 279 -16.60 49.87 -21.76
CA VAL A 279 -15.52 49.92 -22.76
C VAL A 279 -15.45 51.31 -23.37
N GLN A 280 -14.33 52.00 -23.18
CA GLN A 280 -14.08 53.33 -23.75
C GLN A 280 -13.60 53.23 -25.21
N SER A 281 -12.63 52.34 -25.46
CA SER A 281 -11.98 52.18 -26.76
C SER A 281 -11.25 50.85 -26.88
N GLN A 282 -10.88 50.51 -28.11
CA GLN A 282 -9.99 49.39 -28.45
C GLN A 282 -8.84 49.91 -29.32
N LEU A 283 -7.66 49.29 -29.22
CA LEU A 283 -6.49 49.56 -30.05
C LEU A 283 -5.80 48.25 -30.44
N SER A 284 -5.21 48.19 -31.63
CA SER A 284 -4.35 47.08 -32.09
C SER A 284 -2.95 47.60 -32.42
N PRO A 285 -2.08 47.85 -31.42
CA PRO A 285 -0.73 48.39 -31.65
C PRO A 285 0.21 47.43 -32.40
N ALA A 286 -0.07 46.13 -32.41
CA ALA A 286 0.63 45.13 -33.21
C ALA A 286 -0.36 44.07 -33.74
N SER A 287 0.08 43.23 -34.68
CA SER A 287 -0.78 42.27 -35.40
C SER A 287 -1.50 41.24 -34.51
N ASN A 288 -0.95 40.96 -33.32
CA ASN A 288 -1.44 39.93 -32.39
C ASN A 288 -1.57 40.46 -30.95
N LEU A 289 -1.59 41.79 -30.77
CA LEU A 289 -1.77 42.44 -29.47
C LEU A 289 -2.88 43.48 -29.57
N TYR A 290 -3.89 43.30 -28.73
CA TYR A 290 -5.08 44.12 -28.63
C TYR A 290 -5.13 44.77 -27.25
N ILE A 291 -5.46 46.06 -27.16
CA ILE A 291 -5.65 46.77 -25.90
C ILE A 291 -7.12 47.19 -25.82
N ILE A 292 -7.78 46.86 -24.69
CA ILE A 292 -9.18 47.20 -24.43
C ILE A 292 -9.22 48.12 -23.20
N HIS A 293 -9.65 49.36 -23.40
CA HIS A 293 -9.75 50.34 -22.33
C HIS A 293 -11.13 50.25 -21.66
N LEU A 294 -11.13 49.90 -20.38
CA LEU A 294 -12.31 49.83 -19.52
C LEU A 294 -12.28 50.97 -18.51
N LYS A 295 -13.41 51.61 -18.30
CA LYS A 295 -13.59 52.60 -17.22
C LYS A 295 -14.59 52.06 -16.22
N GLN A 296 -14.22 51.96 -14.94
CA GLN A 296 -15.17 51.59 -13.90
C GLN A 296 -16.25 52.67 -13.75
N VAL A 297 -17.50 52.23 -13.65
CA VAL A 297 -18.64 53.12 -13.36
C VAL A 297 -18.78 53.21 -11.84
N LYS A 298 -18.97 54.41 -11.29
CA LYS A 298 -19.33 54.54 -9.87
C LYS A 298 -20.75 53.99 -9.67
N PRO A 299 -20.97 53.06 -8.73
CA PRO A 299 -22.32 52.81 -8.23
C PRO A 299 -22.81 54.05 -7.46
N ASP A 300 -24.12 54.31 -7.48
CA ASP A 300 -24.72 55.46 -6.80
C ASP A 300 -24.84 55.30 -5.27
N ASN A 301 -24.49 54.12 -4.74
CA ASN A 301 -24.40 53.81 -3.30
C ASN A 301 -23.02 53.22 -2.95
N GLU A 302 -22.61 53.35 -1.69
CA GLU A 302 -21.34 52.83 -1.20
C GLU A 302 -21.38 51.31 -1.00
N LEU A 303 -20.28 50.65 -1.39
CA LEU A 303 -20.09 49.20 -1.51
C LEU A 303 -20.96 48.51 -2.59
N LEU A 304 -20.29 47.71 -3.43
CA LEU A 304 -20.94 46.71 -4.27
C LEU A 304 -21.33 45.53 -3.36
N GLU A 305 -22.57 45.54 -2.85
CA GLU A 305 -23.16 44.31 -2.34
C GLU A 305 -23.31 43.33 -3.50
N LEU A 306 -22.73 42.14 -3.34
CA LEU A 306 -23.03 41.00 -4.21
C LEU A 306 -24.55 40.76 -4.22
N PRO A 307 -25.14 40.26 -5.33
CA PRO A 307 -26.59 40.24 -5.52
C PRO A 307 -27.28 39.23 -4.59
N PHE A 308 -27.49 39.64 -3.33
CA PHE A 308 -27.95 38.83 -2.20
C PHE A 308 -29.05 39.57 -1.40
N GLU A 309 -29.97 40.24 -2.10
CA GLU A 309 -30.95 41.15 -1.48
C GLU A 309 -31.91 40.42 -0.51
N GLY A 310 -32.26 41.10 0.59
CA GLY A 310 -33.09 40.57 1.67
C GLY A 310 -34.57 40.93 1.54
N ALA A 311 -35.46 39.95 1.76
CA ALA A 311 -36.90 40.18 1.75
C ALA A 311 -37.38 40.92 3.02
N HIS A 312 -37.81 42.18 2.86
CA HIS A 312 -38.41 42.97 3.94
C HIS A 312 -39.85 42.53 4.27
N LEU A 313 -40.10 42.22 5.54
CA LEU A 313 -41.43 42.34 6.17
C LEU A 313 -41.31 43.11 7.50
N PHE A 314 -41.98 44.26 7.57
CA PHE A 314 -42.05 45.19 8.70
C PHE A 314 -43.26 44.87 9.62
N PRO A 315 -43.51 45.54 10.79
CA PRO A 315 -42.79 46.67 11.42
C PRO A 315 -42.55 46.60 12.96
N LYS A 316 -41.68 47.50 13.45
CA LYS A 316 -41.72 48.26 14.74
C LYS A 316 -42.26 47.58 16.03
N GLU A 317 -41.37 47.40 17.02
CA GLU A 317 -41.38 48.10 18.33
C GLU A 317 -39.91 48.27 18.77
N LYS A 318 -39.33 49.46 19.04
CA LYS A 318 -39.55 50.50 20.07
C LYS A 318 -38.86 50.28 21.44
N HIS A 319 -37.73 50.99 21.57
CA HIS A 319 -37.12 51.54 22.81
C HIS A 319 -36.19 50.64 23.70
N PRO A 320 -35.25 51.25 24.46
CA PRO A 320 -33.93 50.65 24.77
C PRO A 320 -33.56 50.65 26.28
N TRP A 321 -32.30 50.32 26.66
CA TRP A 321 -31.37 51.13 27.51
C TRP A 321 -30.19 50.34 28.15
N TYR A 322 -28.97 50.85 27.89
CA TYR A 322 -27.75 50.93 28.75
C TYR A 322 -27.36 49.92 29.87
N TRP A 323 -26.25 49.20 29.61
CA TRP A 323 -24.96 49.16 30.37
C TRP A 323 -24.80 48.66 31.84
N LYS A 324 -23.89 47.67 31.95
CA LYS A 324 -22.82 47.41 32.96
C LYS A 324 -23.11 47.04 34.44
N LYS A 325 -22.45 45.91 34.81
CA LYS A 325 -21.74 45.55 36.06
C LYS A 325 -22.50 44.98 37.28
N ARG A 326 -22.23 43.67 37.47
CA ARG A 326 -21.80 42.96 38.70
C ARG A 326 -22.81 42.58 39.80
N PHE A 327 -22.48 41.41 40.38
CA PHE A 327 -22.76 40.86 41.71
C PHE A 327 -24.01 40.01 41.98
N THR A 328 -23.74 38.98 42.81
CA THR A 328 -24.63 38.17 43.67
C THR A 328 -25.71 37.29 43.02
N ILE A 329 -25.41 35.99 43.01
CA ILE A 329 -26.37 34.87 43.02
C ILE A 329 -27.22 34.94 44.30
N PRO A 330 -28.55 34.73 44.23
CA PRO A 330 -29.37 34.38 45.38
C PRO A 330 -29.97 32.97 45.23
N ILE A 331 -29.21 31.97 45.69
CA ILE A 331 -29.55 30.68 46.38
C ILE A 331 -30.77 29.82 45.94
N LEU A 332 -31.86 30.36 45.39
CA LEU A 332 -33.10 29.65 45.04
C LEU A 332 -32.96 28.65 43.87
N LEU A 333 -32.13 28.98 42.87
CA LEU A 333 -32.00 28.13 41.67
C LEU A 333 -31.31 26.79 41.96
N LEU A 334 -30.38 26.78 42.93
CA LEU A 334 -29.63 25.58 43.31
C LEU A 334 -30.54 24.54 43.99
N ILE A 335 -31.53 24.99 44.76
CA ILE A 335 -32.48 24.15 45.48
C ILE A 335 -33.48 23.48 44.50
N LEU A 336 -33.90 24.20 43.46
CA LEU A 336 -34.78 23.66 42.42
C LEU A 336 -34.12 22.56 41.57
N LEU A 337 -32.83 22.71 41.23
CA LEU A 337 -32.09 21.68 40.49
C LEU A 337 -31.90 20.38 41.29
N ILE A 338 -31.66 20.48 42.61
CA ILE A 338 -31.51 19.30 43.48
C ILE A 338 -32.84 18.53 43.61
N ILE A 339 -33.97 19.23 43.67
CA ILE A 339 -35.30 18.58 43.75
C ILE A 339 -35.68 17.91 42.42
N ALA A 340 -35.30 18.49 41.27
CA ALA A 340 -35.54 17.87 39.97
C ALA A 340 -34.75 16.56 39.78
N GLY A 341 -33.49 16.50 40.24
CA GLY A 341 -32.64 15.31 40.10
C GLY A 341 -33.12 14.08 40.87
N ILE A 342 -33.82 14.27 42.00
CA ILE A 342 -34.24 13.17 42.89
C ILE A 342 -35.49 12.44 42.38
N VAL A 343 -36.30 13.06 41.51
CA VAL A 343 -37.58 12.48 41.03
C VAL A 343 -37.40 11.56 39.82
N LEU A 344 -36.32 11.69 39.04
CA LEU A 344 -36.06 10.83 37.88
C LEU A 344 -35.35 9.50 38.22
N GLY A 345 -34.73 9.39 39.40
CA GLY A 345 -33.97 8.20 39.81
C GLY A 345 -34.81 7.00 40.28
N ALA A 346 -36.14 7.06 40.19
CA ALA A 346 -37.05 6.13 40.86
C ALA A 346 -38.11 5.46 39.93
N VAL A 347 -37.86 5.37 38.63
CA VAL A 347 -38.64 4.52 37.71
C VAL A 347 -37.71 3.64 36.86
N LEU A 348 -37.24 2.54 37.45
CA LEU A 348 -36.63 1.45 36.70
C LEU A 348 -37.73 0.73 35.89
N GLY A 349 -37.82 1.07 34.60
CA GLY A 349 -38.82 0.54 33.66
C GLY A 349 -38.17 0.05 32.37
N THR A 350 -37.38 -1.03 32.47
CA THR A 350 -36.92 -1.90 31.37
C THR A 350 -36.72 -1.21 30.02
N ARG A 351 -35.64 -0.44 29.88
CA ARG A 351 -34.96 -0.36 28.58
C ARG A 351 -33.81 -1.35 28.59
N THR A 352 -33.93 -2.37 27.76
CA THR A 352 -32.78 -3.18 27.34
C THR A 352 -31.72 -2.25 26.78
N VAL A 353 -30.50 -2.32 27.31
CA VAL A 353 -29.34 -1.91 26.53
C VAL A 353 -29.25 -2.95 25.42
N SER A 354 -29.71 -2.59 24.23
CA SER A 354 -29.29 -3.29 23.01
C SER A 354 -27.81 -2.95 22.83
N THR A 355 -26.95 -3.83 23.33
CA THR A 355 -25.62 -3.99 22.75
C THR A 355 -25.82 -4.11 21.26
N ILE A 356 -25.19 -3.21 20.50
CA ILE A 356 -25.01 -3.44 19.07
C ILE A 356 -23.96 -4.53 19.00
N THR A 357 -24.42 -5.79 19.01
CA THR A 357 -23.63 -6.87 18.45
C THR A 357 -23.47 -6.52 16.99
N LEU A 358 -22.26 -6.10 16.61
CA LEU A 358 -21.88 -6.13 15.22
C LEU A 358 -22.14 -7.55 14.72
N LYS A 359 -22.59 -7.62 13.48
CA LYS A 359 -22.20 -8.72 12.62
C LYS A 359 -21.10 -8.13 11.75
N PRO A 360 -20.03 -8.84 11.43
CA PRO A 360 -20.03 -9.52 10.15
C PRO A 360 -21.09 -9.04 9.12
N CYS A 361 -20.73 -8.03 8.32
CA CYS A 361 -21.58 -7.37 7.33
C CYS A 361 -22.36 -8.34 6.45
N ASN A 362 -21.73 -8.92 5.41
CA ASN A 362 -22.21 -10.13 4.75
C ASN A 362 -21.18 -10.89 3.86
N ASN A 363 -19.84 -10.74 4.02
CA ASN A 363 -18.68 -11.15 3.16
C ASN A 363 -17.86 -9.90 2.60
N PRO A 364 -16.58 -9.90 2.12
CA PRO A 364 -15.74 -8.70 1.80
C PRO A 364 -14.78 -8.63 0.56
N LEU A 365 -13.66 -9.40 0.51
CA LEU A 365 -12.51 -9.29 -0.43
C LEU A 365 -12.93 -9.14 -1.92
N GLN A 366 -12.91 -7.93 -2.55
CA GLN A 366 -13.65 -7.57 -3.82
C GLN A 366 -12.81 -6.66 -4.84
N SER A 367 -13.26 -5.88 -5.91
CA SER A 367 -12.58 -5.26 -7.16
C SER A 367 -11.91 -3.79 -7.52
N PHE A 368 -10.57 -3.46 -7.70
CA PHE A 368 -9.83 -2.12 -7.73
C PHE A 368 -8.47 -1.99 -8.58
N ASP A 369 -7.44 -1.14 -8.26
CA ASP A 369 -6.43 -0.52 -9.23
C ASP A 369 -4.81 -0.57 -9.10
N TYR A 370 -4.00 -0.89 -10.15
CA TYR A 370 -2.89 -1.91 -10.29
C TYR A 370 -1.35 -1.54 -10.38
N ILE A 371 -0.44 -1.75 -9.39
CA ILE A 371 0.95 -1.21 -9.07
C ILE A 371 2.24 -1.94 -9.60
N THR A 372 3.43 -1.31 -9.82
CA THR A 372 4.53 -1.91 -10.67
C THR A 372 6.04 -1.37 -10.70
N ILE A 373 7.18 -2.13 -10.75
CA ILE A 373 7.71 -3.18 -9.81
C ILE A 373 9.16 -3.85 -9.87
N GLY A 374 9.75 -4.77 -10.68
CA GLY A 374 9.51 -5.72 -11.82
C GLY A 374 10.22 -7.13 -11.76
N ARG A 375 11.37 -7.45 -12.40
CA ARG A 375 11.83 -8.86 -12.69
C ARG A 375 11.86 -10.13 -11.69
N HIS A 376 11.75 -10.20 -10.32
CA HIS A 376 11.54 -11.41 -9.38
C HIS A 376 11.84 -11.06 -7.88
N PRO A 377 10.81 -10.94 -7.03
CA PRO A 377 10.87 -11.06 -5.56
C PRO A 377 10.40 -12.33 -4.84
N SER A 378 11.14 -13.09 -4.03
CA SER A 378 10.53 -14.13 -3.12
C SER A 378 10.14 -13.80 -1.63
N SER A 379 9.99 -12.54 -1.12
CA SER A 379 9.39 -12.25 0.25
C SER A 379 8.94 -10.81 0.63
N VAL A 380 8.41 -10.51 1.84
CA VAL A 380 7.87 -9.26 2.48
C VAL A 380 7.82 -9.35 4.02
N VAL A 381 7.85 -8.22 4.75
CA VAL A 381 7.05 -7.99 5.99
C VAL A 381 6.76 -6.50 6.29
N LEU A 382 6.04 -6.18 7.40
CA LEU A 382 5.68 -4.81 7.83
C LEU A 382 6.12 -4.39 9.26
N GLY A 383 5.77 -3.16 9.70
CA GLY A 383 6.03 -2.60 11.07
C GLY A 383 6.20 -1.04 11.15
N HIS A 384 6.80 -0.48 12.20
CA HIS A 384 6.81 0.98 12.50
C HIS A 384 8.18 1.66 12.57
N PHE A 385 8.88 1.51 11.48
CA PHE A 385 10.19 2.00 11.16
C PHE A 385 10.28 3.53 11.12
N ARG A 386 9.19 4.28 11.30
CA ARG A 386 9.26 5.76 11.38
C ARG A 386 9.30 6.22 12.81
N ASN A 387 9.13 5.28 13.73
CA ASN A 387 8.60 5.55 15.03
C ASN A 387 7.41 6.53 14.92
N ASN A 388 6.61 6.37 13.87
CA ASN A 388 5.43 7.15 13.58
C ASN A 388 4.38 6.24 12.94
N THR A 389 3.18 6.78 12.80
CA THR A 389 1.93 6.11 13.18
C THR A 389 1.35 5.14 12.14
N TYR A 390 2.16 4.57 11.25
CA TYR A 390 1.66 3.89 10.05
C TYR A 390 2.64 2.78 9.57
N MET A 391 2.13 1.61 9.11
CA MET A 391 2.77 0.29 9.34
C MET A 391 3.22 -0.54 8.10
N ASP A 392 4.50 -0.89 7.95
CA ASP A 392 5.25 -0.50 6.75
C ASP A 392 5.93 -1.57 5.83
N ALA A 393 6.94 -1.22 5.02
CA ALA A 393 6.94 -1.66 3.63
C ALA A 393 8.22 -1.73 2.81
N ALA A 394 8.62 -2.94 2.44
CA ALA A 394 9.95 -3.15 1.94
C ALA A 394 10.12 -4.48 1.24
N ILE A 395 10.54 -4.52 -0.07
CA ILE A 395 10.61 -5.53 -1.21
C ILE A 395 11.94 -6.13 -1.75
N THR A 396 12.23 -7.45 -1.88
CA THR A 396 13.52 -8.07 -2.34
C THR A 396 13.64 -9.01 -3.57
N LEU A 397 14.74 -8.84 -4.35
CA LEU A 397 15.44 -9.43 -5.57
C LEU A 397 16.65 -10.69 -5.86
N ALA A 398 15.99 -10.90 -7.11
CA ALA A 398 16.06 -11.61 -8.45
C ALA A 398 17.31 -11.13 -9.23
N ASP A 399 17.99 -11.69 -10.27
CA ASP A 399 19.40 -11.34 -10.71
C ASP A 399 19.97 -9.90 -10.59
N GLU A 400 20.02 -9.44 -9.34
CA GLU A 400 20.09 -8.06 -8.93
C GLU A 400 20.72 -7.77 -7.57
N ASN A 401 21.03 -8.67 -6.62
CA ASN A 401 21.57 -8.38 -5.26
C ASN A 401 20.93 -7.21 -4.47
N GLY A 402 19.61 -7.09 -4.21
CA GLY A 402 18.97 -5.87 -3.73
C GLY A 402 17.51 -5.87 -3.25
N VAL A 403 17.05 -4.72 -2.73
CA VAL A 403 15.76 -4.51 -2.02
C VAL A 403 15.24 -3.09 -2.10
N ILE A 404 13.91 -2.94 -1.96
CA ILE A 404 13.04 -1.81 -2.27
C ILE A 404 12.09 -1.27 -1.08
N ILE A 405 12.15 -0.03 -0.53
CA ILE A 405 11.34 0.63 0.59
C ILE A 405 10.24 1.54 0.04
N LEU A 406 9.17 1.82 0.81
CA LEU A 406 7.94 2.47 0.33
C LEU A 406 7.32 3.63 1.04
N LEU A 407 7.63 4.81 0.52
CA LEU A 407 7.62 6.01 1.32
C LEU A 407 6.26 6.73 1.41
N GLY A 408 5.24 6.15 2.06
CA GLY A 408 3.89 6.73 2.06
C GLY A 408 3.59 7.92 2.97
N ASP A 409 2.35 8.42 2.78
CA ASP A 409 1.99 9.85 2.69
C ASP A 409 0.44 10.10 2.83
N PRO A 410 -0.19 11.28 2.63
CA PRO A 410 -1.62 11.43 2.87
C PRO A 410 -2.49 10.73 1.80
N THR A 411 -2.13 10.89 0.53
CA THR A 411 -2.96 10.56 -0.65
C THR A 411 -2.10 10.31 -1.90
N ASP A 412 -1.04 9.50 -1.80
CA ASP A 412 0.03 9.27 -2.79
C ASP A 412 0.90 8.03 -2.45
N ILE A 413 0.22 6.89 -2.44
CA ILE A 413 0.67 5.51 -2.17
C ILE A 413 1.97 4.93 -2.87
N LEU A 414 3.17 5.54 -3.15
CA LEU A 414 4.43 4.78 -3.62
C LEU A 414 5.94 5.37 -3.63
N ARG A 415 6.60 6.32 -2.90
CA ARG A 415 8.03 6.87 -3.14
C ARG A 415 9.23 5.88 -2.81
N THR A 416 10.50 6.01 -3.33
CA THR A 416 11.49 4.91 -3.74
C THR A 416 12.96 4.71 -3.18
N SER A 417 13.63 3.51 -3.30
CA SER A 417 14.95 3.15 -2.63
C SER A 417 15.74 1.81 -2.95
N LYS A 418 17.11 1.72 -3.11
CA LYS A 418 17.88 0.41 -3.27
C LYS A 418 19.17 0.07 -2.51
N ILE A 419 19.29 -1.22 -2.17
CA ILE A 419 20.46 -1.82 -1.49
C ILE A 419 21.21 -2.96 -2.19
N ALA A 420 22.49 -3.21 -1.82
CA ALA A 420 23.44 -4.14 -2.46
C ALA A 420 24.00 -5.24 -1.56
N THR A 421 23.79 -6.47 -2.02
CA THR A 421 24.06 -7.70 -1.30
C THR A 421 24.77 -8.67 -2.22
N GLY A 422 24.09 -9.77 -2.53
CA GLY A 422 24.59 -11.07 -2.47
C GLY A 422 25.01 -11.58 -3.78
N VAL A 423 24.20 -12.52 -4.23
CA VAL A 423 24.56 -13.63 -5.03
C VAL A 423 23.27 -14.25 -5.87
N LEU A 424 21.98 -14.43 -5.41
CA LEU A 424 20.76 -15.45 -5.52
C LEU A 424 19.66 -16.01 -4.36
N PRO A 425 19.10 -15.45 -3.21
CA PRO A 425 18.35 -16.00 -1.95
C PRO A 425 16.82 -16.50 -1.96
N MET A 426 16.01 -16.51 -0.84
CA MET A 426 14.49 -16.77 -0.70
C MET A 426 13.47 -16.12 0.39
N PHE A 427 13.65 -15.53 1.63
CA PHE A 427 12.50 -14.97 2.53
C PHE A 427 12.75 -13.87 3.71
N ILE A 428 11.79 -13.24 4.50
CA ILE A 428 11.94 -12.00 5.41
C ILE A 428 10.83 -11.35 6.42
N ILE A 429 11.01 -10.14 7.14
CA ILE A 429 10.68 -9.71 8.65
C ILE A 429 11.15 -8.50 9.67
N ALA A 430 10.40 -8.12 10.75
CA ALA A 430 10.67 -6.91 11.66
C ALA A 430 10.37 -6.94 13.23
N ALA A 431 11.31 -6.59 14.18
CA ALA A 431 11.27 -5.93 15.57
C ALA A 431 12.68 -5.68 16.35
N ASP A 432 13.16 -5.96 17.67
CA ASP A 432 14.13 -5.16 18.66
C ASP A 432 15.70 -5.43 19.35
N PHE A 433 17.04 -5.21 18.82
CA PHE A 433 18.57 -5.75 18.63
C PHE A 433 19.84 -5.04 19.09
N ASN A 434 20.11 -3.81 18.73
CA ASN A 434 21.24 -3.02 19.18
C ASN A 434 21.11 -2.40 20.56
N ASN A 435 19.90 -2.18 21.07
CA ASN A 435 19.58 -1.88 22.45
C ASN A 435 18.79 -0.47 22.84
N ASP A 436 18.17 0.36 21.90
CA ASP A 436 17.27 1.62 21.76
C ASP A 436 15.70 1.76 21.37
N THR A 437 14.89 0.83 20.80
CA THR A 437 13.46 0.85 20.31
C THR A 437 13.11 1.28 18.86
N ILE A 438 14.08 1.38 17.97
CA ILE A 438 13.95 2.01 16.66
C ILE A 438 14.31 0.94 15.63
N GLN A 439 13.21 0.30 15.16
CA GLN A 439 12.97 -0.97 14.41
C GLN A 439 14.21 -1.47 13.61
N ASP A 440 14.62 -2.75 13.43
CA ASP A 440 15.97 -3.13 12.85
C ASP A 440 15.92 -4.55 12.08
N LEU A 441 16.82 -5.02 11.14
CA LEU A 441 16.60 -6.07 10.02
C LEU A 441 17.69 -7.11 9.59
N ALA A 442 17.35 -8.23 8.90
CA ALA A 442 18.35 -9.25 8.49
C ALA A 442 18.33 -9.98 7.11
N PHE A 443 19.36 -10.81 6.82
CA PHE A 443 19.66 -11.42 5.48
C PHE A 443 20.51 -12.70 5.17
N VAL A 444 20.48 -13.26 3.95
CA VAL A 444 20.63 -14.68 3.49
C VAL A 444 20.94 -15.16 2.00
N ASN A 445 22.21 -15.23 1.60
CA ASN A 445 22.84 -15.45 0.26
C ASN A 445 23.07 -16.86 -0.47
N ASN A 446 22.09 -17.54 -1.12
CA ASN A 446 22.00 -18.81 -1.99
C ASN A 446 23.16 -19.36 -2.89
N GLY A 447 24.35 -18.79 -2.78
CA GLY A 447 25.56 -19.03 -3.55
C GLY A 447 26.85 -18.80 -2.76
N ASP A 448 26.93 -17.92 -1.72
CA ASP A 448 28.19 -17.69 -0.94
C ASP A 448 28.12 -17.40 0.60
N ASP A 449 27.36 -18.16 1.40
CA ASP A 449 27.94 -18.68 2.66
C ASP A 449 27.71 -18.04 4.02
N THR A 450 26.50 -17.63 4.37
CA THR A 450 25.91 -16.51 3.68
C THR A 450 24.64 -15.97 4.38
N VAL A 451 24.43 -15.99 5.69
CA VAL A 451 23.58 -14.97 6.31
C VAL A 451 24.36 -13.81 6.86
N THR A 452 23.67 -12.71 7.04
CA THR A 452 24.18 -11.40 6.94
C THR A 452 23.21 -10.36 7.44
N ILE A 453 23.77 -9.23 7.84
CA ILE A 453 23.23 -8.38 8.89
C ILE A 453 23.65 -6.94 8.76
N ALA A 454 22.82 -6.02 9.22
CA ALA A 454 22.53 -4.73 8.64
C ALA A 454 22.30 -3.65 9.75
N LEU A 455 22.40 -2.29 9.59
CA LEU A 455 22.16 -1.18 10.56
C LEU A 455 21.93 0.20 9.94
N GLY A 456 20.80 0.84 10.18
CA GLY A 456 20.35 2.12 9.58
C GLY A 456 19.49 3.05 10.40
N VAL A 457 19.72 4.35 10.35
CA VAL A 457 19.52 5.16 11.57
C VAL A 457 18.07 5.27 12.00
N GLY A 458 17.09 4.73 11.29
CA GLY A 458 15.77 5.28 11.47
C GLY A 458 15.77 6.64 10.81
N ASN A 459 16.30 6.70 9.59
CA ASN A 459 15.66 7.58 8.64
C ASN A 459 15.47 6.94 7.28
N GLY A 460 15.56 5.63 7.29
CA GLY A 460 15.71 4.76 6.17
C GLY A 460 17.08 4.16 6.02
N LEU A 461 18.05 4.42 6.91
CA LEU A 461 19.39 4.85 6.48
C LEU A 461 20.56 4.09 7.05
N PHE A 462 21.00 3.09 6.30
CA PHE A 462 21.87 2.06 6.81
C PHE A 462 23.20 1.84 6.07
N PRO A 463 24.33 1.64 6.80
CA PRO A 463 25.60 1.31 6.15
C PRO A 463 26.51 0.22 6.75
N LYS A 464 26.43 -0.15 8.04
CA LYS A 464 27.39 -1.09 8.67
C LYS A 464 26.73 -2.42 9.04
N LYS A 465 27.50 -3.51 8.98
CA LYS A 465 26.97 -4.87 8.70
C LYS A 465 27.85 -6.05 9.20
N LYS A 466 27.36 -7.32 9.20
CA LYS A 466 28.11 -8.60 9.52
C LYS A 466 27.47 -9.88 8.89
N THR A 467 28.07 -11.10 9.00
CA THR A 467 28.01 -12.13 7.92
C THR A 467 28.62 -13.57 8.10
N TYR A 468 27.90 -14.70 8.19
CA TYR A 468 28.40 -16.12 8.43
C TYR A 468 27.55 -17.22 7.73
N SER A 469 27.63 -18.54 8.09
CA SER A 469 27.72 -19.73 7.18
C SER A 469 27.03 -21.08 7.60
N VAL A 470 26.42 -21.81 6.62
CA VAL A 470 25.71 -23.16 6.50
C VAL A 470 25.30 -23.47 5.04
N GLY A 471 24.96 -24.69 4.41
CA GLY A 471 25.42 -25.68 3.25
C GLY A 471 24.98 -25.94 1.70
N PRO A 472 25.62 -25.55 0.54
CA PRO A 472 25.25 -25.44 -0.98
C PRO A 472 24.06 -24.82 -1.95
N SER A 473 23.12 -23.79 -1.82
CA SER A 473 21.90 -23.23 -2.68
C SER A 473 20.27 -23.52 -2.50
N PRO A 474 19.33 -22.82 -1.72
CA PRO A 474 17.95 -23.25 -1.14
C PRO A 474 16.59 -22.41 -0.90
N SER A 475 16.16 -21.99 0.37
CA SER A 475 14.79 -21.56 0.87
C SER A 475 14.39 -20.58 2.11
N CYS A 476 14.63 -20.66 3.48
CA CYS A 476 13.77 -19.86 4.47
C CYS A 476 14.23 -19.33 5.95
N VAL A 477 13.43 -18.80 7.01
CA VAL A 477 13.73 -18.22 8.48
C VAL A 477 12.61 -17.69 9.65
N LEU A 478 12.82 -17.25 11.03
CA LEU A 478 12.21 -16.79 12.50
C LEU A 478 13.33 -15.88 13.13
N SER A 479 12.93 -15.00 14.08
CA SER A 479 13.44 -14.84 15.46
C SER A 479 12.42 -14.80 16.61
N ALA A 480 12.70 -15.48 17.74
CA ALA A 480 12.26 -15.08 19.10
C ALA A 480 13.21 -15.53 20.30
N ASP A 481 13.00 -15.67 21.62
CA ASP A 481 14.01 -15.44 22.74
C ASP A 481 14.53 -16.61 23.62
N PHE A 482 15.35 -17.45 23.02
CA PHE A 482 14.69 -18.64 22.55
C PHE A 482 14.34 -19.73 23.59
N ASN A 483 14.92 -19.77 24.81
CA ASN A 483 14.67 -20.66 26.00
C ASN A 483 14.43 -19.82 27.21
N LYS A 484 14.10 -18.58 26.96
CA LYS A 484 14.06 -17.50 27.86
C LYS A 484 15.42 -16.94 28.29
N ASP A 485 16.00 -16.03 27.51
CA ASP A 485 17.11 -15.18 28.01
C ASP A 485 16.93 -13.66 28.02
N LYS A 486 15.75 -13.20 27.62
CA LYS A 486 15.50 -11.84 27.16
C LYS A 486 16.36 -11.47 25.95
N LYS A 487 16.86 -12.38 25.09
CA LYS A 487 17.78 -12.19 23.94
C LYS A 487 17.55 -13.17 22.79
N LEU A 488 16.43 -12.97 22.08
CA LEU A 488 16.01 -13.60 20.81
C LEU A 488 17.08 -13.84 19.74
N ASP A 489 16.68 -14.54 18.67
CA ASP A 489 17.54 -15.57 18.12
C ASP A 489 17.20 -15.97 16.66
N LEU A 490 18.04 -16.68 15.89
CA LEU A 490 17.79 -17.20 14.50
C LEU A 490 18.32 -18.66 14.26
N ILE A 491 17.58 -19.55 13.57
CA ILE A 491 17.68 -21.06 13.59
C ILE A 491 17.42 -21.67 12.19
N ILE A 492 18.22 -22.48 11.44
CA ILE A 492 18.26 -22.37 9.94
C ILE A 492 18.13 -23.57 8.98
N VAL A 493 18.37 -23.34 7.64
CA VAL A 493 17.46 -23.42 6.38
C VAL A 493 17.73 -24.32 4.96
N SER A 494 19.19 -26.06 4.45
CA SER A 494 20.36 -26.48 3.44
C SER A 494 20.45 -27.24 1.96
N GLN A 495 19.59 -27.52 0.87
CA GLN A 495 19.50 -28.55 -0.32
C GLN A 495 18.50 -29.79 -0.24
N ASP A 496 18.60 -31.16 -0.33
CA ASP A 496 19.50 -32.36 -0.55
C ASP A 496 20.50 -33.03 0.52
N THR A 497 20.50 -32.73 1.83
CA THR A 497 21.18 -33.50 2.95
C THR A 497 20.51 -33.43 4.34
N ASN A 498 19.47 -32.60 4.54
CA ASN A 498 18.33 -32.89 5.41
C ASN A 498 18.42 -32.80 7.00
N THR A 499 18.08 -31.68 7.67
CA THR A 499 17.91 -31.42 9.14
C THR A 499 17.45 -29.95 9.40
N VAL A 500 17.34 -29.46 10.64
CA VAL A 500 16.72 -28.16 11.00
C VAL A 500 17.56 -27.30 11.95
N GLY A 501 17.37 -25.99 12.15
CA GLY A 501 18.15 -24.97 12.93
C GLY A 501 18.61 -25.09 14.38
N VAL A 502 19.81 -24.55 14.71
CA VAL A 502 20.27 -24.02 16.03
C VAL A 502 21.22 -22.82 15.83
N LEU A 503 21.03 -21.61 16.37
CA LEU A 503 22.13 -20.67 16.69
C LEU A 503 21.64 -19.60 17.71
N LEU A 504 22.53 -18.81 18.39
CA LEU A 504 22.24 -18.12 19.68
C LEU A 504 22.76 -16.70 20.04
N GLY A 505 22.06 -15.82 20.81
CA GLY A 505 22.37 -14.36 20.87
C GLY A 505 22.67 -13.47 22.14
N ASP A 506 23.83 -12.74 22.15
CA ASP A 506 24.24 -11.60 23.05
C ASP A 506 23.62 -10.18 22.86
N GLY A 507 22.36 -10.05 22.42
CA GLY A 507 21.83 -8.90 21.64
C GLY A 507 22.13 -7.44 21.98
N LEU A 508 23.35 -7.07 21.66
CA LEU A 508 23.49 -6.04 20.67
C LEU A 508 23.82 -6.78 19.34
N GLY A 509 22.88 -7.21 18.39
CA GLY A 509 22.76 -8.08 17.07
C GLY A 509 23.59 -8.19 15.58
N GLY A 510 24.64 -8.98 14.91
CA GLY A 510 25.91 -10.05 15.00
C GLY A 510 26.53 -11.36 15.95
N PHE A 511 25.92 -12.52 16.53
CA PHE A 511 26.19 -13.68 17.55
C PHE A 511 26.71 -15.24 17.28
N LYS A 512 26.30 -16.36 18.04
CA LYS A 512 26.98 -17.64 18.65
C LYS A 512 26.73 -19.20 18.20
N ALA A 513 27.58 -20.24 18.64
CA ALA A 513 28.09 -21.64 18.12
C ALA A 513 27.64 -23.17 18.55
N SER A 514 27.42 -24.20 17.65
CA SER A 514 27.51 -25.79 17.62
C SER A 514 26.46 -26.99 18.06
N THR A 515 25.73 -27.80 17.15
CA THR A 515 25.02 -29.22 17.15
C THR A 515 23.55 -29.41 16.46
N ASN A 516 23.09 -30.57 15.81
CA ASN A 516 22.28 -30.80 14.50
C ASN A 516 21.01 -31.82 14.30
N ASN A 517 19.72 -31.46 13.92
CA ASN A 517 18.42 -32.28 14.04
C ASN A 517 17.86 -33.28 12.90
N SER A 518 17.55 -34.62 13.03
CA SER A 518 17.23 -35.64 11.91
C SER A 518 15.79 -36.32 11.59
N VAL A 519 15.39 -36.46 10.28
CA VAL A 519 14.08 -36.05 9.63
C VAL A 519 13.62 -37.11 8.31
N GLY A 520 12.59 -37.08 7.30
CA GLY A 520 12.39 -37.52 5.74
C GLY A 520 12.04 -36.52 4.41
N TYR A 521 11.84 -36.86 3.07
CA TYR A 521 12.27 -36.20 1.69
C TYR A 521 11.71 -34.88 0.83
N PHE A 522 12.60 -33.93 0.34
CA PHE A 522 12.78 -32.53 -0.31
C PHE A 522 12.34 -31.14 0.33
N PRO A 523 13.07 -30.53 1.29
CA PRO A 523 11.99 -30.06 2.85
C PRO A 523 11.34 -28.59 3.13
N SER A 524 11.30 -27.60 2.22
CA SER A 524 11.55 -26.12 2.40
C SER A 524 10.75 -25.05 3.29
N ILE A 525 10.01 -25.27 4.43
CA ILE A 525 9.31 -24.42 5.57
C ILE A 525 8.41 -25.01 6.73
N ILE A 526 8.20 -24.18 7.76
CA ILE A 526 7.80 -24.23 9.16
C ILE A 526 6.84 -23.07 9.48
N ILE A 527 6.21 -23.05 10.65
CA ILE A 527 5.75 -21.90 11.49
C ILE A 527 6.21 -21.75 12.93
N SER A 528 5.80 -20.73 13.71
CA SER A 528 5.68 -20.97 15.17
C SER A 528 4.61 -20.21 15.99
N ALA A 529 3.85 -20.89 16.87
CA ALA A 529 3.03 -20.55 18.08
C ALA A 529 2.86 -21.82 19.07
N ASP A 530 2.60 -21.79 20.37
CA ASP A 530 2.73 -22.82 21.50
C ASP A 530 1.79 -24.14 21.67
N PHE A 531 2.16 -25.45 21.99
CA PHE A 531 1.34 -26.72 21.70
C PHE A 531 0.69 -27.98 22.57
N ASN A 532 0.61 -28.30 23.91
CA ASN A 532 -0.47 -29.07 24.66
C ASN A 532 -1.40 -28.49 25.88
N HIS A 533 -1.32 -27.19 26.32
CA HIS A 533 -1.94 -26.34 27.40
C HIS A 533 -1.17 -25.77 28.69
N ASP A 534 -0.02 -25.04 28.62
CA ASP A 534 0.96 -24.45 29.64
C ASP A 534 2.13 -23.68 28.88
N SER A 535 3.43 -23.55 29.28
CA SER A 535 4.38 -22.58 28.61
C SER A 535 5.87 -23.01 28.30
N ASN A 536 6.18 -23.65 27.15
CA ASN A 536 7.31 -23.27 26.28
C ASN A 536 7.14 -23.42 24.74
N LEU A 537 7.78 -22.58 23.91
CA LEU A 537 7.77 -22.63 22.44
C LEU A 537 8.20 -23.97 21.87
N ASP A 538 7.54 -24.42 20.82
CA ASP A 538 7.97 -25.59 20.04
C ASP A 538 7.56 -25.59 18.54
N LEU A 539 7.24 -26.68 17.77
CA LEU A 539 7.22 -26.59 16.26
C LEU A 539 6.49 -27.50 15.19
N ALA A 540 6.29 -27.04 13.90
CA ALA A 540 5.81 -27.77 12.66
C ALA A 540 6.34 -27.46 11.16
N VAL A 541 7.01 -28.40 10.41
CA VAL A 541 7.57 -28.35 9.00
C VAL A 541 6.78 -29.02 7.89
N THR A 542 7.29 -29.12 6.61
CA THR A 542 7.10 -30.22 5.63
C THR A 542 8.20 -30.61 4.52
N ASN A 543 7.95 -31.43 3.42
CA ASN A 543 8.78 -32.22 2.36
C ASN A 543 8.25 -32.50 0.92
N THR A 544 9.01 -32.32 -0.16
CA THR A 544 8.38 -32.08 -1.49
C THR A 544 8.01 -33.32 -2.28
N PHE A 545 8.90 -34.29 -2.31
CA PHE A 545 8.79 -35.37 -3.30
C PHE A 545 8.04 -36.60 -2.74
N ASP A 546 7.43 -36.50 -1.56
CA ASP A 546 7.39 -37.66 -0.64
C ASP A 546 6.12 -37.84 0.25
N ASN A 547 5.12 -36.94 0.20
CA ASN A 547 3.73 -37.21 0.61
C ASN A 547 3.35 -37.63 2.08
N THR A 548 4.11 -37.29 3.15
CA THR A 548 3.83 -37.57 4.62
C THR A 548 4.00 -36.34 5.55
N LEU A 549 4.20 -36.40 6.89
CA LEU A 549 4.07 -35.20 7.79
C LEU A 549 4.96 -35.27 9.08
N SER A 550 6.08 -34.46 9.24
CA SER A 550 7.15 -33.83 10.22
C SER A 550 7.21 -32.50 11.22
N VAL A 551 7.09 -32.60 12.57
CA VAL A 551 6.81 -31.73 13.81
C VAL A 551 8.06 -32.04 14.81
N LEU A 552 8.50 -32.02 16.11
CA LEU A 552 8.52 -31.75 17.63
C LEU A 552 7.48 -32.29 18.92
N LEU A 553 8.52 -33.10 19.55
CA LEU A 553 9.04 -33.34 20.96
C LEU A 553 9.36 -31.94 21.58
N GLY A 554 9.33 -31.59 22.87
CA GLY A 554 9.67 -30.20 23.32
C GLY A 554 10.36 -30.04 24.69
N ASN A 555 11.10 -28.94 24.97
CA ASN A 555 11.90 -28.77 26.22
C ASN A 555 12.06 -27.39 26.92
N GLY A 556 11.91 -26.21 26.31
CA GLY A 556 12.16 -24.93 27.02
C GLY A 556 13.59 -24.67 27.51
N ASP A 557 14.55 -25.44 27.01
CA ASP A 557 15.99 -25.24 27.22
C ASP A 557 16.74 -25.25 25.88
N GLY A 558 16.23 -25.96 24.87
CA GLY A 558 16.81 -25.98 23.54
C GLY A 558 17.44 -27.31 23.20
N THR A 559 17.85 -28.15 24.17
CA THR A 559 18.27 -29.56 23.99
C THR A 559 17.07 -30.47 23.96
N PHE A 560 17.09 -31.69 23.39
CA PHE A 560 15.84 -32.13 22.77
C PHE A 560 15.63 -33.64 22.32
N GLN A 561 14.57 -33.98 21.51
CA GLN A 561 13.92 -35.34 21.31
C GLN A 561 13.64 -35.85 19.82
N THR A 562 12.57 -36.62 19.44
CA THR A 562 12.46 -37.38 18.09
C THR A 562 11.07 -37.74 17.44
N HIS A 563 10.96 -38.03 16.09
CA HIS A 563 9.75 -37.77 15.25
C HIS A 563 8.54 -38.77 15.08
N VAL A 564 7.32 -38.29 14.65
CA VAL A 564 5.95 -38.91 14.83
C VAL A 564 4.94 -38.73 13.63
N THR A 565 4.99 -39.49 12.52
CA THR A 565 4.61 -38.99 11.14
C THR A 565 3.20 -39.33 10.58
N TYR A 566 2.58 -38.42 9.80
CA TYR A 566 1.18 -38.53 9.25
C TYR A 566 1.10 -38.33 7.70
N SER A 567 -0.08 -38.23 7.01
CA SER A 567 -0.17 -38.44 5.53
C SER A 567 -1.26 -37.72 4.69
N THR A 568 -1.02 -37.52 3.37
CA THR A 568 -2.01 -37.23 2.29
C THR A 568 -1.43 -37.27 0.84
N GLY A 569 -1.85 -36.37 -0.08
CA GLY A 569 -1.69 -36.38 -1.55
C GLY A 569 -0.33 -35.89 -2.08
N SER A 570 -0.27 -35.15 -3.22
CA SER A 570 0.95 -35.05 -4.09
C SER A 570 1.51 -33.66 -4.46
N SER A 571 2.78 -33.40 -4.12
CA SER A 571 3.68 -32.29 -4.56
C SER A 571 3.34 -30.76 -4.37
N PRO A 572 2.63 -30.26 -3.35
CA PRO A 572 2.21 -28.84 -3.06
C PRO A 572 3.29 -27.71 -2.79
N ILE A 573 3.26 -26.87 -1.69
CA ILE A 573 4.27 -26.00 -0.95
C ILE A 573 3.90 -25.14 0.40
N SER A 574 2.99 -25.29 1.47
CA SER A 574 2.72 -24.47 2.81
C SER A 574 1.29 -24.08 3.33
N LEU A 575 0.91 -23.38 4.49
CA LEU A 575 1.26 -23.09 5.97
C LEU A 575 0.20 -22.22 6.82
N LEU A 576 -0.65 -22.68 7.77
CA LEU A 576 -1.30 -21.78 8.80
C LEU A 576 -2.12 -22.29 9.98
N SER A 577 -2.32 -21.52 11.06
CA SER A 577 -3.05 -21.85 12.29
C SER A 577 -4.18 -20.90 12.61
N ALA A 578 -5.19 -20.94 11.78
CA ALA A 578 -6.53 -20.89 12.30
C ALA A 578 -7.07 -22.31 12.00
N ASP A 579 -8.09 -22.97 12.52
CA ASP A 579 -8.86 -23.01 13.75
C ASP A 579 -10.06 -24.06 13.52
N PHE A 580 -10.10 -25.45 13.57
CA PHE A 580 -11.35 -26.39 13.36
C PHE A 580 -12.45 -27.08 14.27
N ASN A 581 -12.28 -28.09 15.15
CA ASN A 581 -13.43 -28.97 15.60
C ASN A 581 -14.44 -28.63 16.79
N ASN A 582 -14.83 -27.38 17.06
CA ASN A 582 -15.51 -26.84 18.27
C ASN A 582 -15.05 -27.37 19.67
N ASP A 583 -13.77 -27.25 20.06
CA ASP A 583 -13.35 -27.51 21.47
C ASP A 583 -12.11 -26.76 22.07
N ASN A 584 -11.80 -25.51 21.69
CA ASN A 584 -10.73 -24.63 22.25
C ASN A 584 -9.30 -25.20 22.08
N ASN A 585 -9.01 -25.56 20.84
CA ASN A 585 -8.04 -26.56 20.44
C ASN A 585 -7.69 -26.33 18.97
N LEU A 586 -6.66 -25.54 18.69
CA LEU A 586 -6.25 -25.15 17.34
C LEU A 586 -6.27 -26.35 16.32
N ASP A 587 -6.77 -26.14 15.11
CA ASP A 587 -6.84 -27.11 14.00
C ASP A 587 -6.75 -26.43 12.60
N ILE A 588 -6.23 -26.97 11.48
CA ILE A 588 -5.79 -26.24 10.25
C ILE A 588 -6.05 -26.86 8.85
N ALA A 589 -6.15 -26.03 7.77
CA ALA A 589 -6.22 -26.47 6.36
C ALA A 589 -5.15 -26.19 5.27
N VAL A 590 -4.62 -27.16 4.44
CA VAL A 590 -3.87 -26.88 3.15
C VAL A 590 -3.98 -27.83 1.92
N THR A 591 -2.97 -28.00 1.03
CA THR A 591 -3.04 -28.30 -0.40
C THR A 591 -2.14 -29.36 -1.03
N ASN A 592 -2.42 -29.90 -2.26
CA ASN A 592 -1.56 -30.88 -3.00
C ASN A 592 -1.27 -30.80 -4.54
N SER A 593 -0.11 -30.28 -5.00
CA SER A 593 0.08 -29.82 -6.40
C SER A 593 -0.35 -30.57 -7.63
N LYS A 594 -0.44 -31.89 -7.62
CA LYS A 594 -0.75 -32.61 -8.85
C LYS A 594 -2.20 -33.11 -8.90
N ASN A 595 -3.10 -32.51 -8.09
CA ASN A 595 -4.42 -33.12 -7.77
C ASN A 595 -5.68 -32.23 -7.82
N SER A 596 -5.59 -30.91 -7.92
CA SER A 596 -6.73 -29.96 -7.77
C SER A 596 -7.49 -30.05 -6.43
N SER A 597 -6.84 -30.50 -5.33
CA SER A 597 -7.52 -30.85 -4.07
C SER A 597 -6.81 -30.45 -2.77
N ILE A 598 -7.52 -30.69 -1.67
CA ILE A 598 -7.47 -30.08 -0.31
C ILE A 598 -7.79 -31.22 0.76
N SER A 599 -7.47 -31.33 2.09
CA SER A 599 -7.86 -32.53 2.98
C SER A 599 -8.02 -32.54 4.59
N ILE A 600 -9.19 -32.42 5.32
CA ILE A 600 -9.68 -32.33 6.80
C ILE A 600 -9.05 -32.95 8.10
N LEU A 601 -9.05 -32.26 9.28
CA LEU A 601 -8.33 -32.57 10.58
C LEU A 601 -8.99 -32.18 11.94
N LEU A 602 -9.83 -32.94 12.64
CA LEU A 602 -10.28 -32.50 14.01
C LEU A 602 -9.13 -32.15 15.04
N GLY A 603 -9.36 -31.73 16.31
CA GLY A 603 -8.30 -31.26 17.25
C GLY A 603 -7.85 -32.28 18.32
N MET A 604 -6.66 -32.16 18.97
CA MET A 604 -6.33 -32.94 20.21
C MET A 604 -5.25 -32.39 21.18
N ARG A 605 -5.69 -31.99 22.39
CA ARG A 605 -4.98 -31.47 23.59
C ARG A 605 -3.92 -32.36 24.29
N ASN A 606 -3.00 -33.03 23.59
CA ASN A 606 -2.09 -33.99 24.24
C ASN A 606 -0.65 -34.16 23.74
N GLY A 607 -0.42 -34.13 22.43
CA GLY A 607 0.81 -34.66 21.82
C GLY A 607 0.65 -35.19 20.39
N THR A 608 -0.59 -35.24 19.88
CA THR A 608 -0.94 -35.97 18.65
C THR A 608 -2.23 -35.45 18.01
N PHE A 609 -2.66 -36.10 16.93
CA PHE A 609 -3.87 -35.81 16.16
C PHE A 609 -4.31 -37.09 15.33
N HIS A 610 -5.21 -37.01 14.31
CA HIS A 610 -5.86 -38.12 13.51
C HIS A 610 -5.57 -38.12 11.95
N GLN A 611 -6.51 -37.75 11.04
CA GLN A 611 -6.35 -37.80 9.56
C GLN A 611 -7.30 -36.89 8.73
N GLN A 612 -6.88 -36.64 7.47
CA GLN A 612 -7.36 -35.88 6.28
C GLN A 612 -8.79 -36.18 5.75
N VAL A 613 -9.45 -35.20 5.11
CA VAL A 613 -10.69 -35.33 4.27
C VAL A 613 -10.85 -34.25 3.14
N MET A 614 -10.96 -34.65 1.86
CA MET A 614 -10.75 -33.74 0.70
C MET A 614 -11.94 -32.96 0.10
N PHE A 615 -11.66 -31.78 -0.49
CA PHE A 615 -12.50 -31.08 -1.50
C PHE A 615 -11.67 -30.56 -2.70
N VAL A 616 -12.01 -29.43 -3.38
CA VAL A 616 -11.42 -29.07 -4.70
C VAL A 616 -11.08 -27.58 -4.96
N THR A 617 -10.08 -27.34 -5.81
CA THR A 617 -9.51 -26.05 -6.34
C THR A 617 -9.70 -25.95 -7.87
N GLY A 618 -8.89 -25.20 -8.61
CA GLY A 618 -8.57 -25.50 -10.03
C GLY A 618 -7.10 -25.98 -10.18
N SER A 619 -6.35 -25.61 -11.22
CA SER A 619 -5.06 -26.24 -11.60
C SER A 619 -3.69 -25.60 -11.18
N ASP A 620 -3.04 -26.08 -10.08
CA ASP A 620 -1.61 -25.90 -9.63
C ASP A 620 -1.10 -24.89 -8.48
N PRO A 621 -1.73 -24.56 -7.27
CA PRO A 621 -1.44 -23.44 -6.25
C PRO A 621 -0.34 -23.41 -5.02
N ILE A 622 0.72 -22.61 -4.45
CA ILE A 622 1.60 -21.31 -4.22
C ILE A 622 1.17 -20.10 -3.22
N SER A 623 0.32 -19.00 -3.35
CA SER A 623 -0.23 -18.15 -2.18
C SER A 623 -1.79 -18.07 -1.63
N ILE A 624 -2.09 -18.25 -0.29
CA ILE A 624 -3.17 -18.89 0.61
C ILE A 624 -4.00 -17.93 1.56
N GLY A 625 -4.02 -17.67 2.89
CA GLY A 625 -5.00 -16.75 3.60
C GLY A 625 -5.76 -17.06 4.94
N ALA A 626 -6.16 -15.96 5.65
CA ALA A 626 -7.23 -15.81 6.67
C ALA A 626 -7.38 -14.40 7.29
N ALA A 627 -8.67 -14.01 7.48
CA ALA A 627 -9.35 -12.71 7.68
C ALA A 627 -10.91 -12.80 7.66
N ASP A 628 -11.69 -12.47 8.71
CA ASP A 628 -13.13 -12.75 8.63
C ASP A 628 -13.85 -12.04 7.50
N PHE A 629 -14.44 -12.88 6.64
CA PHE A 629 -15.17 -12.45 5.49
C PHE A 629 -16.49 -11.82 5.82
N ASN A 630 -17.21 -12.45 6.74
CA ASN A 630 -18.05 -11.72 7.64
C ASN A 630 -19.50 -11.57 7.16
N ASN A 631 -20.23 -12.68 7.09
CA ASN A 631 -21.53 -12.73 7.79
C ASN A 631 -21.51 -13.60 9.06
N ASP A 632 -20.42 -14.33 9.28
CA ASP A 632 -20.45 -15.68 9.84
C ASP A 632 -19.69 -15.82 11.17
N ASN A 633 -18.61 -15.06 11.45
CA ASN A 633 -17.90 -15.11 12.75
C ASN A 633 -17.33 -16.51 13.05
N ASN A 634 -16.95 -17.25 12.01
CA ASN A 634 -16.47 -18.63 12.05
C ASN A 634 -15.61 -18.83 10.78
N THR A 635 -14.63 -19.73 10.71
CA THR A 635 -13.36 -19.45 10.01
C THR A 635 -13.16 -20.05 8.61
N ASP A 636 -13.24 -19.30 7.50
CA ASP A 636 -13.65 -19.72 6.14
C ASP A 636 -12.77 -19.19 4.97
N LEU A 637 -11.81 -19.90 4.37
CA LEU A 637 -11.16 -19.60 3.05
C LEU A 637 -11.20 -18.18 2.42
N VAL A 638 -11.38 -17.98 1.13
CA VAL A 638 -10.47 -17.87 0.00
C VAL A 638 -10.16 -19.32 -0.71
N VAL A 639 -9.39 -19.58 -1.80
CA VAL A 639 -8.61 -20.76 -2.41
C VAL A 639 -8.13 -20.56 -3.84
N VAL A 640 -7.55 -21.54 -4.54
CA VAL A 640 -6.81 -21.33 -5.78
C VAL A 640 -7.30 -21.98 -7.06
N ASN A 641 -7.07 -21.19 -8.09
CA ASN A 641 -7.63 -21.04 -9.41
C ASN A 641 -7.15 -22.13 -10.34
N GLY A 642 -6.73 -21.82 -11.58
CA GLY A 642 -5.66 -22.61 -12.20
C GLY A 642 -4.64 -21.76 -12.96
N ASP A 643 -3.53 -22.37 -13.41
CA ASP A 643 -2.90 -22.12 -14.73
C ASP A 643 -3.97 -21.80 -15.81
N GLU A 644 -5.20 -22.27 -15.60
CA GLU A 644 -6.54 -21.72 -15.90
C GLU A 644 -6.84 -20.19 -15.75
N ASN A 645 -5.88 -19.27 -15.73
CA ASN A 645 -6.07 -17.81 -15.66
C ASN A 645 -7.21 -17.22 -14.76
N THR A 646 -7.59 -17.86 -13.64
CA THR A 646 -8.77 -17.47 -12.81
C THR A 646 -8.56 -17.63 -11.32
N VAL A 647 -9.41 -17.04 -10.48
CA VAL A 647 -9.41 -17.11 -9.00
C VAL A 647 -10.82 -17.30 -8.51
N SER A 648 -11.06 -18.10 -7.47
CA SER A 648 -12.40 -18.74 -7.21
C SER A 648 -13.25 -18.01 -6.12
N THR A 649 -14.17 -18.67 -5.33
CA THR A 649 -14.96 -18.23 -4.09
C THR A 649 -15.79 -19.39 -3.44
N LEU A 650 -15.48 -20.07 -2.30
CA LEU A 650 -16.44 -20.99 -1.54
C LEU A 650 -17.21 -20.24 -0.42
N PHE A 651 -17.79 -20.90 0.62
CA PHE A 651 -18.41 -20.32 1.85
C PHE A 651 -18.56 -21.31 3.02
N GLY A 652 -19.13 -20.85 4.15
CA GLY A 652 -19.08 -21.30 5.56
C GLY A 652 -20.14 -22.22 6.21
N SER A 653 -19.70 -23.15 7.08
CA SER A 653 -20.40 -24.18 7.88
C SER A 653 -20.21 -24.13 9.43
N GLY A 654 -19.04 -24.49 10.00
CA GLY A 654 -18.66 -24.22 11.41
C GLY A 654 -17.92 -25.35 12.12
N ASP A 655 -17.52 -26.37 11.36
CA ASP A 655 -17.25 -27.74 11.81
C ASP A 655 -16.07 -28.39 11.06
N GLY A 656 -15.43 -27.61 10.21
CA GLY A 656 -14.51 -28.10 9.21
C GLY A 656 -15.05 -28.91 8.06
N SER A 657 -16.33 -28.77 7.70
CA SER A 657 -16.80 -29.03 6.33
C SER A 657 -16.58 -27.81 5.42
N PHE A 658 -16.73 -27.92 4.08
CA PHE A 658 -16.31 -26.90 3.09
C PHE A 658 -17.37 -26.68 1.97
N HIS A 659 -17.82 -25.46 1.63
CA HIS A 659 -18.77 -25.24 0.49
C HIS A 659 -18.07 -25.30 -0.90
N THR A 660 -18.52 -24.55 -1.92
CA THR A 660 -18.14 -24.69 -3.35
C THR A 660 -17.75 -23.38 -4.05
N GLN A 661 -16.81 -23.46 -5.01
CA GLN A 661 -16.04 -22.33 -5.55
C GLN A 661 -16.67 -21.49 -6.70
N ILE A 662 -16.48 -20.16 -6.73
CA ILE A 662 -17.10 -19.15 -7.64
C ILE A 662 -16.03 -18.20 -8.26
N LYS A 663 -15.73 -18.21 -9.57
CA LYS A 663 -14.48 -17.59 -10.14
C LYS A 663 -14.56 -16.19 -10.80
N TYR A 664 -13.43 -15.48 -10.83
CA TYR A 664 -13.07 -14.21 -11.53
C TYR A 664 -11.57 -14.25 -12.00
N ALA A 665 -10.96 -13.21 -12.61
CA ALA A 665 -9.68 -13.33 -13.39
C ALA A 665 -8.76 -12.06 -13.46
N THR A 666 -7.50 -12.22 -13.92
CA THR A 666 -6.44 -11.15 -13.99
C THR A 666 -5.63 -11.09 -15.28
N GLY A 667 -4.44 -10.45 -15.23
CA GLY A 667 -3.29 -10.67 -16.12
C GLY A 667 -3.00 -12.14 -16.41
N ASP A 668 -2.09 -12.37 -17.37
CA ASP A 668 -1.70 -13.72 -17.78
C ASP A 668 -1.39 -14.54 -16.53
N HIS A 669 -2.02 -15.71 -16.38
CA HIS A 669 -2.65 -16.31 -15.19
C HIS A 669 -2.77 -15.49 -13.84
N PRO A 670 -3.61 -15.90 -12.87
CA PRO A 670 -3.74 -15.50 -11.43
C PRO A 670 -2.78 -15.84 -10.20
N VAL A 671 -3.02 -15.64 -8.85
CA VAL A 671 -2.05 -16.04 -7.71
C VAL A 671 -2.27 -16.36 -6.18
N TYR A 672 -2.16 -15.38 -5.27
CA TYR A 672 -1.62 -15.44 -3.90
C TYR A 672 -2.65 -14.89 -2.89
N LEU A 673 -2.35 -14.91 -1.58
CA LEU A 673 -3.11 -14.14 -0.60
C LEU A 673 -2.39 -13.10 0.30
N MET A 674 -2.89 -11.86 0.49
CA MET A 674 -2.84 -10.98 1.69
C MET A 674 -3.87 -9.79 1.59
N VAL A 675 -4.49 -9.30 2.69
CA VAL A 675 -5.86 -8.77 2.93
C VAL A 675 -6.00 -7.46 3.74
N GLY A 676 -6.36 -6.35 3.10
CA GLY A 676 -6.37 -4.92 3.51
C GLY A 676 -7.61 -4.17 4.05
N ASP A 677 -7.48 -2.85 4.37
CA ASP A 677 -8.28 -1.59 4.51
C ASP A 677 -7.63 -0.38 3.78
N PHE A 678 -6.51 -0.50 3.05
CA PHE A 678 -5.82 0.55 2.22
C PHE A 678 -6.60 1.67 1.41
N ASN A 679 -7.94 1.74 1.40
CA ASN A 679 -8.81 2.87 0.97
C ASN A 679 -9.55 3.57 2.13
N ASN A 680 -9.78 2.90 3.27
CA ASN A 680 -10.64 3.22 4.41
C ASN A 680 -12.15 2.95 4.22
N ASP A 681 -12.63 1.70 4.13
CA ASP A 681 -14.04 1.44 4.41
C ASP A 681 -14.53 0.19 5.21
N GLY A 682 -13.82 -0.94 5.50
CA GLY A 682 -14.15 -2.00 6.51
C GLY A 682 -14.73 -3.43 6.22
N SER A 683 -14.61 -3.98 5.02
CA SER A 683 -14.88 -5.36 4.57
C SER A 683 -13.88 -5.64 3.44
N ILE A 684 -12.74 -6.24 3.77
CA ILE A 684 -11.45 -6.31 3.03
C ILE A 684 -11.60 -6.18 1.43
N ASP A 685 -10.80 -5.41 0.64
CA ASP A 685 -10.73 -5.25 -0.89
C ASP A 685 -9.64 -6.24 -1.39
N LEU A 686 -9.07 -6.31 -2.65
CA LEU A 686 -7.86 -7.00 -3.34
C LEU A 686 -6.40 -6.53 -3.81
N ALA A 687 -5.35 -6.95 -3.10
CA ALA A 687 -3.93 -7.11 -3.43
C ALA A 687 -3.46 -8.25 -4.32
N VAL A 688 -2.36 -8.15 -5.11
CA VAL A 688 -1.82 -9.25 -5.96
C VAL A 688 -0.42 -9.01 -6.66
N LEU A 689 0.18 -9.82 -7.59
CA LEU A 689 1.15 -9.44 -8.73
C LEU A 689 0.95 -10.46 -9.89
N ASN A 690 1.98 -10.75 -10.75
CA ASN A 690 2.37 -11.84 -11.67
C ASN A 690 3.95 -11.68 -12.09
N ASN A 691 4.72 -12.52 -12.90
CA ASN A 691 6.02 -12.43 -13.78
C ASN A 691 6.04 -12.74 -15.36
N GLY A 692 5.92 -11.80 -16.33
CA GLY A 692 5.93 -12.13 -17.79
C GLY A 692 5.13 -11.25 -18.79
N ASP A 693 4.09 -10.52 -18.38
CA ASP A 693 3.26 -9.54 -19.13
C ASP A 693 3.43 -8.05 -18.75
N ALA A 694 3.80 -7.73 -17.49
CA ALA A 694 4.03 -6.40 -16.90
C ALA A 694 2.89 -5.72 -16.16
N THR A 695 1.79 -6.43 -15.86
CA THR A 695 0.53 -5.78 -15.54
C THR A 695 -0.24 -6.31 -14.32
N ALA A 696 -0.46 -5.37 -13.43
CA ALA A 696 -0.51 -5.55 -12.02
C ALA A 696 -1.82 -5.82 -11.33
N SER A 697 -2.96 -6.15 -11.99
CA SER A 697 -4.41 -5.91 -11.64
C SER A 697 -4.82 -5.37 -10.23
N MET A 698 -6.06 -5.28 -9.75
CA MET A 698 -6.32 -5.00 -8.31
C MET A 698 -7.80 -5.15 -8.00
N PHE A 699 -8.12 -5.19 -6.71
CA PHE A 699 -9.38 -5.64 -6.18
C PHE A 699 -9.90 -4.58 -5.03
N PHE A 700 -11.23 -4.17 -4.90
CA PHE A 700 -12.19 -3.22 -4.14
C PHE A 700 -13.16 -3.94 -3.13
N GLY A 701 -13.36 -3.71 -1.83
CA GLY A 701 -14.29 -4.45 -0.96
C GLY A 701 -15.79 -4.43 -1.37
N GLN A 702 -16.58 -5.39 -0.85
CA GLN A 702 -18.05 -5.31 -0.75
C GLN A 702 -18.45 -6.00 0.54
N ALA A 703 -19.41 -5.46 1.28
CA ALA A 703 -20.20 -6.13 2.31
C ALA A 703 -20.89 -7.48 1.94
N ASN A 704 -20.65 -8.06 0.75
CA ASN A 704 -21.06 -9.41 0.36
C ASN A 704 -19.94 -10.17 -0.38
N GLY A 705 -18.72 -9.66 -0.34
CA GLY A 705 -17.44 -10.15 -0.85
C GLY A 705 -17.17 -10.34 -2.33
N THR A 706 -18.15 -10.25 -3.23
CA THR A 706 -17.94 -10.71 -4.62
C THR A 706 -17.26 -9.68 -5.55
N LEU A 707 -15.99 -9.85 -5.92
CA LEU A 707 -15.12 -8.85 -6.61
C LEU A 707 -15.52 -8.30 -8.02
N THR A 708 -14.98 -7.09 -8.34
CA THR A 708 -15.17 -6.19 -9.52
C THR A 708 -13.90 -5.48 -10.12
N PHE A 709 -13.05 -6.07 -10.99
CA PHE A 709 -11.80 -5.46 -11.58
C PHE A 709 -11.77 -3.93 -11.88
N ILE A 710 -10.72 -3.14 -11.51
CA ILE A 710 -10.51 -1.72 -11.94
C ILE A 710 -9.31 -1.45 -12.93
N GLN A 711 -8.20 -0.80 -12.57
CA GLN A 711 -7.22 -0.15 -13.51
C GLN A 711 -5.77 -0.62 -13.30
N ALA A 712 -4.83 -0.51 -14.29
CA ALA A 712 -3.46 -1.25 -14.33
C ALA A 712 -2.32 -0.10 -14.66
N TYR A 713 -1.18 -0.07 -13.90
CA TYR A 713 0.22 0.50 -14.02
C TYR A 713 1.33 -0.49 -14.59
N SER A 714 2.62 -0.11 -14.77
CA SER A 714 3.70 -1.00 -15.37
C SER A 714 5.19 -0.89 -14.88
N THR A 715 5.98 -1.97 -15.06
CA THR A 715 7.07 -2.46 -14.15
C THR A 715 8.56 -2.20 -14.39
N GLY A 716 9.15 -2.84 -15.41
CA GLY A 716 10.24 -3.80 -15.20
C GLY A 716 9.76 -5.17 -15.73
N ASN A 717 10.51 -6.28 -15.69
CA ASN A 717 9.97 -7.58 -16.21
C ASN A 717 9.47 -8.49 -15.08
N SER A 718 9.24 -9.78 -15.24
CA SER A 718 9.29 -10.96 -14.32
C SER A 718 9.07 -11.10 -12.74
N PRO A 719 8.20 -10.51 -11.88
CA PRO A 719 8.34 -10.62 -10.38
C PRO A 719 8.04 -11.92 -9.54
N VAL A 720 7.89 -11.84 -8.19
CA VAL A 720 7.42 -12.86 -7.22
C VAL A 720 6.77 -12.39 -5.82
N LEU A 721 6.97 -11.18 -5.19
CA LEU A 721 6.48 -10.57 -3.87
C LEU A 721 6.53 -9.04 -3.47
N PHE A 722 5.70 -8.46 -2.50
CA PHE A 722 5.68 -7.11 -1.77
C PHE A 722 5.13 -6.91 -0.26
N ALA A 723 5.39 -5.78 0.44
CA ALA A 723 5.06 -5.25 1.80
C ALA A 723 4.66 -3.74 1.70
N VAL A 724 4.06 -3.02 2.70
CA VAL A 724 3.34 -1.72 2.46
C VAL A 724 3.17 -0.76 3.70
N ALA A 725 3.34 0.60 3.54
CA ALA A 725 3.27 1.81 4.45
C ALA A 725 3.95 3.14 4.01
N ASP A 726 4.57 3.83 4.95
CA ASP A 726 4.53 5.27 5.12
C ASP A 726 5.96 5.75 5.40
N PHE A 727 6.63 6.62 4.61
CA PHE A 727 7.97 7.16 5.02
C PHE A 727 8.24 8.67 4.87
N ASN A 728 7.61 9.46 3.98
CA ASN A 728 7.97 10.91 3.91
C ASN A 728 7.53 11.67 5.14
N SER A 729 6.42 11.21 5.74
CA SER A 729 5.95 11.33 7.12
C SER A 729 4.42 11.41 7.26
N ASP A 730 3.62 10.89 6.30
CA ASP A 730 2.39 11.60 5.91
C ASP A 730 1.00 10.88 5.79
N SER A 731 0.80 9.57 6.08
CA SER A 731 -0.48 8.92 6.57
C SER A 731 -1.21 7.78 5.81
N ARG A 732 -0.58 7.11 4.85
CA ARG A 732 -0.68 5.65 4.65
C ARG A 732 0.43 5.15 3.72
N LEU A 733 0.60 3.84 3.64
CA LEU A 733 0.92 2.96 2.48
C LEU A 733 1.53 3.41 1.21
N ASP A 734 2.44 2.59 0.67
CA ASP A 734 3.20 2.70 -0.58
C ASP A 734 3.73 1.31 -1.06
N PHE A 735 4.23 1.10 -2.30
CA PHE A 735 4.57 -0.25 -2.89
C PHE A 735 5.83 -0.43 -3.78
N ALA A 736 6.65 -1.47 -3.50
CA ALA A 736 8.13 -1.54 -3.73
C ALA A 736 8.52 -2.94 -4.13
N VAL A 737 8.00 -3.42 -5.23
CA VAL A 737 7.72 -4.84 -5.16
C VAL A 737 8.91 -5.72 -5.55
N VAL A 738 9.66 -5.52 -6.67
CA VAL A 738 11.06 -5.99 -6.98
C VAL A 738 11.25 -6.56 -8.35
N GLU A 739 12.51 -6.59 -8.78
CA GLU A 739 13.09 -7.25 -9.93
C GLU A 739 14.10 -8.46 -9.86
N GLN A 740 14.38 -9.04 -11.05
CA GLN A 740 15.31 -10.13 -11.42
C GLN A 740 16.38 -9.74 -12.37
N SER A 741 16.15 -9.98 -13.64
CA SER A 741 17.25 -10.09 -14.57
C SER A 741 17.70 -8.67 -14.96
N ASP A 742 17.42 -7.64 -14.13
CA ASP A 742 17.38 -6.19 -14.42
C ASP A 742 18.42 -5.36 -13.60
N SER A 743 18.79 -5.79 -12.41
CA SER A 743 19.44 -4.99 -11.36
C SER A 743 18.77 -3.63 -10.97
N THR A 744 17.43 -3.44 -11.01
CA THR A 744 16.61 -2.24 -10.62
C THR A 744 15.77 -2.27 -9.29
N ILE A 745 14.91 -1.30 -8.91
CA ILE A 745 14.20 -1.28 -7.58
C ILE A 745 12.80 -0.59 -7.69
N SER A 746 11.84 -1.14 -8.42
CA SER A 746 10.63 -0.34 -8.69
C SER A 746 9.63 -0.28 -7.52
N VAL A 747 9.89 0.72 -6.72
CA VAL A 747 8.91 1.57 -6.04
C VAL A 747 8.49 2.67 -6.98
N LEU A 748 7.35 3.31 -6.75
CA LEU A 748 6.78 4.22 -7.70
C LEU A 748 6.58 5.68 -7.14
N LEU A 749 5.37 6.29 -7.23
CA LEU A 749 4.72 7.15 -6.20
C LEU A 749 3.17 7.04 -6.22
N GLY A 750 2.26 7.15 -5.24
CA GLY A 750 0.85 6.69 -5.41
C GLY A 750 -0.21 7.71 -5.85
N LYS A 751 -1.50 7.67 -5.35
CA LYS A 751 -2.55 8.76 -5.12
C LYS A 751 -3.66 8.53 -4.05
N GLY A 752 -3.57 7.53 -3.18
CA GLY A 752 -4.63 7.25 -2.19
C GLY A 752 -5.82 6.51 -2.83
N ARG A 753 -6.63 5.79 -2.03
CA ARG A 753 -7.69 4.89 -2.55
C ARG A 753 -7.18 4.00 -3.69
N GLY A 754 -6.13 3.21 -3.46
CA GLY A 754 -5.59 2.32 -4.50
C GLY A 754 -5.24 2.98 -5.85
N VAL A 755 -4.81 4.24 -5.93
CA VAL A 755 -4.34 4.88 -7.20
C VAL A 755 -2.83 5.13 -7.17
N PHE A 756 -2.17 5.23 -8.33
CA PHE A 756 -0.69 5.15 -8.45
C PHE A 756 0.02 6.06 -9.53
N GLN A 757 1.29 6.44 -9.31
CA GLN A 757 2.35 7.07 -10.17
C GLN A 757 3.34 5.96 -10.63
N ILE A 758 4.67 6.21 -10.68
CA ILE A 758 5.62 5.52 -11.57
C ILE A 758 6.90 5.08 -10.87
N ALA A 759 7.31 3.84 -11.17
CA ALA A 759 8.60 3.21 -10.91
C ALA A 759 9.84 4.14 -10.98
N LEU A 760 10.35 4.61 -9.83
CA LEU A 760 11.74 5.05 -9.72
C LEU A 760 12.64 3.81 -9.47
N ASN A 761 13.94 3.93 -9.72
CA ASN A 761 14.82 2.75 -9.84
C ASN A 761 16.29 3.08 -9.50
N TYR A 762 17.09 2.06 -9.22
CA TYR A 762 18.37 2.12 -8.50
C TYR A 762 19.18 0.81 -8.74
N THR A 763 20.47 0.59 -8.34
CA THR A 763 21.23 -0.60 -8.83
C THR A 763 22.27 -1.30 -7.93
N VAL A 764 22.37 -2.64 -8.08
CA VAL A 764 23.13 -3.67 -7.31
C VAL A 764 23.62 -4.94 -8.12
N GLY A 765 23.43 -6.24 -7.77
CA GLY A 765 24.04 -7.51 -8.35
C GLY A 765 23.26 -8.75 -8.99
N ARG A 766 22.86 -9.88 -8.31
CA ARG A 766 22.41 -11.30 -8.74
C ARG A 766 21.44 -12.11 -7.78
N ASN A 767 20.65 -13.20 -8.14
CA ASN A 767 19.17 -13.72 -8.01
C ASN A 767 18.12 -13.89 -6.75
N PRO A 768 17.35 -12.84 -6.37
CA PRO A 768 16.10 -12.37 -4.51
C PRO A 768 14.63 -12.31 -4.34
N SER A 769 14.46 -12.08 -3.03
CA SER A 769 13.51 -12.75 -2.18
C SER A 769 13.60 -12.66 -0.65
N SER A 770 14.48 -11.92 0.02
CA SER A 770 14.28 -11.49 1.42
C SER A 770 14.05 -9.95 1.68
N VAL A 771 12.89 -9.41 2.06
CA VAL A 771 12.77 -7.97 2.47
C VAL A 771 11.98 -7.39 3.66
N ILE A 772 12.68 -6.51 4.34
CA ILE A 772 12.11 -5.68 5.38
C ILE A 772 12.58 -4.24 5.25
N SER A 773 12.06 -3.16 5.85
CA SER A 773 10.90 -2.88 6.69
C SER A 773 11.18 -2.57 8.19
N VAL A 774 12.10 -1.66 8.56
CA VAL A 774 12.33 -1.16 9.95
C VAL A 774 13.18 0.15 10.08
N ASP A 775 13.34 0.79 11.25
CA ASP A 775 14.00 2.07 11.65
C ASP A 775 15.54 1.94 12.01
N LEU A 776 16.27 0.98 11.44
CA LEU A 776 17.41 0.12 11.95
C LEU A 776 18.56 0.70 12.89
N ASN A 777 18.32 1.64 13.83
CA ASN A 777 19.17 2.35 14.84
C ASN A 777 18.95 3.90 15.04
N ASN A 778 17.87 4.32 15.70
CA ASN A 778 17.73 5.55 16.52
C ASN A 778 17.38 6.98 15.99
N ASP A 779 16.63 7.21 14.90
CA ASP A 779 16.26 8.56 14.44
C ASP A 779 14.87 8.75 13.80
N ASN A 780 14.00 7.74 13.87
CA ASN A 780 12.55 7.83 13.59
C ASN A 780 12.14 8.11 12.11
N LYS A 781 12.65 7.39 11.10
CA LYS A 781 12.15 7.35 9.70
C LYS A 781 12.51 6.03 8.99
N GLN A 782 11.69 5.53 8.07
CA GLN A 782 11.55 4.08 7.79
C GLN A 782 12.62 3.46 6.85
N ASP A 783 13.10 2.20 7.08
CA ASP A 783 14.28 1.57 6.41
C ASP A 783 14.13 0.12 5.79
N LEU A 784 14.97 -0.19 4.78
CA LEU A 784 15.17 -1.40 3.91
C LEU A 784 16.34 -2.49 4.05
N VAL A 785 16.13 -3.82 3.89
CA VAL A 785 17.16 -4.93 3.84
C VAL A 785 16.79 -6.10 2.86
N THR A 786 17.66 -6.49 1.86
CA THR A 786 17.79 -7.68 0.89
C THR A 786 19.04 -8.61 0.90
N VAL A 787 18.99 -9.94 0.68
CA VAL A 787 20.19 -10.78 0.35
C VAL A 787 20.41 -11.13 -1.10
N SER A 788 21.39 -11.99 -1.49
CA SER A 788 21.20 -13.06 -2.50
C SER A 788 22.32 -14.16 -2.59
N GLY A 789 22.25 -15.41 -3.10
CA GLY A 789 23.43 -16.22 -3.64
C GLY A 789 23.79 -16.90 -5.08
N ASN A 790 24.83 -16.45 -5.83
CA ASN A 790 25.69 -16.86 -6.99
C ASN A 790 26.72 -15.74 -7.48
N GLY A 791 26.58 -14.45 -7.08
CA GLY A 791 27.56 -13.32 -6.93
C GLY A 791 28.54 -13.25 -5.68
N SER A 792 28.49 -12.23 -4.75
CA SER A 792 29.26 -12.21 -3.45
C SER A 792 28.97 -11.23 -2.18
N THR A 793 27.78 -10.79 -1.64
CA THR A 793 27.65 -9.87 -0.38
C THR A 793 26.26 -9.68 0.44
N LEU A 794 26.03 -8.84 1.50
CA LEU A 794 24.75 -8.30 2.09
C LEU A 794 24.59 -6.81 1.97
N SER A 795 23.35 -6.37 1.80
CA SER A 795 22.77 -5.02 1.88
C SER A 795 22.42 -4.33 3.19
N ILE A 796 22.60 -3.03 3.19
CA ILE A 796 21.78 -2.10 3.97
C ILE A 796 21.77 -0.73 3.33
N LEU A 797 20.65 -0.03 3.46
CA LEU A 797 20.31 1.01 2.52
C LEU A 797 20.12 2.42 3.04
N TYR A 798 21.15 3.23 3.16
CA TYR A 798 20.99 4.68 3.32
C TYR A 798 19.66 5.34 2.79
N GLY A 799 18.57 5.52 3.55
CA GLY A 799 17.32 6.28 3.29
C GLY A 799 17.17 7.66 3.90
N ARG A 800 16.02 8.33 3.72
CA ARG A 800 15.88 9.73 4.21
C ARG A 800 14.55 10.16 4.81
N GLY A 801 13.50 9.33 4.78
CA GLY A 801 12.16 9.72 5.19
C GLY A 801 11.63 10.94 4.41
N ASP A 802 12.04 11.07 3.15
CA ASP A 802 11.69 12.15 2.21
C ASP A 802 11.12 11.61 0.89
N GLY A 803 11.03 10.29 0.79
CA GLY A 803 10.70 9.57 -0.43
C GLY A 803 11.86 8.90 -1.16
N PHE A 804 13.08 8.99 -0.63
CA PHE A 804 14.27 8.60 -1.35
C PHE A 804 15.43 8.16 -0.45
N PHE A 805 16.40 7.51 -1.08
CA PHE A 805 17.51 6.84 -0.44
C PHE A 805 18.84 7.20 -1.14
N ASN A 806 19.92 7.27 -0.37
CA ASN A 806 21.31 7.19 -0.81
C ASN A 806 21.68 5.71 -1.17
N PRO A 807 22.96 5.38 -1.42
CA PRO A 807 23.36 4.06 -1.91
C PRO A 807 23.26 2.87 -0.93
N PRO A 808 23.32 1.65 -1.49
CA PRO A 808 23.73 0.44 -0.79
C PRO A 808 25.00 0.49 0.08
N VAL A 809 25.11 -0.49 0.99
CA VAL A 809 26.41 -1.07 1.43
C VAL A 809 26.35 -2.62 1.46
N ASN A 810 27.50 -3.34 1.40
CA ASN A 810 27.75 -4.78 1.04
C ASN A 810 28.62 -5.62 2.08
N LEU A 811 28.42 -6.94 2.37
CA LEU A 811 29.46 -7.98 2.84
C LEU A 811 29.04 -9.49 3.02
N THR A 812 29.98 -10.44 3.22
CA THR A 812 30.00 -11.83 2.64
C THR A 812 30.66 -12.94 3.51
N VAL A 813 30.61 -14.26 3.14
CA VAL A 813 31.70 -15.26 3.47
C VAL A 813 32.08 -16.33 2.41
N GLY A 814 31.23 -17.33 2.12
CA GLY A 814 31.60 -18.71 1.72
C GLY A 814 30.84 -19.39 0.56
N SER A 815 29.82 -20.26 0.78
CA SER A 815 29.24 -21.15 -0.26
C SER A 815 27.71 -21.60 -0.32
N ALA A 816 26.66 -20.73 -0.08
CA ALA A 816 25.27 -20.70 -0.69
C ALA A 816 23.75 -20.62 -0.09
N PRO A 817 23.20 -19.76 0.85
CA PRO A 817 21.78 -19.49 1.50
C PRO A 817 20.31 -18.96 1.09
N THR A 818 19.38 -18.57 2.03
CA THR A 818 18.02 -17.95 1.70
C THR A 818 17.04 -16.99 2.52
N ALA A 819 16.72 -16.97 3.84
CA ALA A 819 15.73 -15.95 4.43
C ALA A 819 15.92 -15.32 5.86
N ALA A 820 15.26 -14.20 6.23
CA ALA A 820 15.32 -13.48 7.54
C ALA A 820 14.07 -13.50 8.54
N ILE A 821 14.13 -13.63 9.92
CA ILE A 821 13.21 -12.96 10.94
C ILE A 821 13.71 -11.80 11.85
N SER A 822 12.86 -10.96 12.47
CA SER A 822 13.22 -9.89 13.42
C SER A 822 12.08 -9.65 14.41
N VAL A 823 12.39 -9.40 15.68
CA VAL A 823 11.50 -9.02 16.83
C VAL A 823 12.38 -8.77 18.08
N ASP A 824 11.94 -8.27 19.25
CA ASP A 824 12.85 -7.87 20.38
C ASP A 824 13.71 -8.98 21.00
N LEU A 825 14.95 -9.15 20.50
CA LEU A 825 15.96 -10.08 20.99
C LEU A 825 16.34 -9.60 22.40
N ASN A 826 17.37 -8.78 22.64
CA ASN A 826 18.02 -8.61 23.94
C ASN A 826 17.32 -7.79 25.03
N LYS A 827 16.27 -7.02 24.71
CA LYS A 827 15.50 -6.26 25.69
C LYS A 827 16.32 -5.31 26.59
N ASP A 828 17.51 -4.87 26.15
CA ASP A 828 17.81 -3.44 26.22
C ASP A 828 17.01 -2.64 25.13
N GLY A 829 16.52 -3.32 24.07
CA GLY A 829 15.75 -2.92 22.86
C GLY A 829 16.17 -1.64 22.09
N HIS A 830 16.83 -1.68 20.86
CA HIS A 830 17.21 -0.81 19.62
C HIS A 830 17.15 -1.86 18.55
N MET A 831 16.57 -1.81 17.38
CA MET A 831 15.75 -2.99 17.10
C MET A 831 16.37 -4.34 16.51
N ASP A 832 15.74 -5.58 16.40
CA ASP A 832 16.29 -7.00 16.65
C ASP A 832 16.62 -8.00 15.43
N LEU A 833 18.47 -8.49 14.09
CA LEU A 833 18.87 -9.23 12.83
C LEU A 833 18.79 -10.84 12.75
N ALA A 834 17.66 -11.49 12.33
CA ALA A 834 17.34 -12.96 12.31
C ALA A 834 17.29 -13.70 10.96
N VAL A 835 17.94 -14.87 10.72
CA VAL A 835 18.40 -15.26 9.35
C VAL A 835 19.21 -16.52 9.06
N ALA A 836 19.27 -16.91 7.76
CA ALA A 836 19.33 -18.28 7.22
C ALA A 836 20.11 -18.79 5.93
N ASP A 837 21.13 -19.66 6.07
CA ASP A 837 22.15 -20.03 5.05
C ASP A 837 21.99 -21.23 4.08
N LYS A 838 23.07 -21.54 3.30
CA LYS A 838 23.47 -22.78 2.55
C LYS A 838 24.94 -22.89 1.84
N GLY A 839 26.19 -22.86 2.44
CA GLY A 839 27.53 -23.56 2.32
C GLY A 839 28.07 -24.61 3.41
N GLU A 840 27.73 -24.56 4.74
CA GLU A 840 27.97 -25.58 5.86
C GLU A 840 26.85 -26.32 6.78
N ASN A 841 25.52 -26.38 6.53
CA ASN A 841 24.39 -26.95 7.37
C ASN A 841 24.22 -26.47 8.86
N THR A 842 23.51 -25.37 9.19
CA THR A 842 23.69 -24.49 10.40
C THR A 842 22.59 -23.36 10.43
N VAL A 843 22.83 -22.18 11.06
CA VAL A 843 22.35 -20.76 10.92
C VAL A 843 23.52 -19.85 10.54
N CYS A 844 23.28 -18.55 10.45
CA CYS A 844 24.24 -17.64 11.02
C CYS A 844 23.53 -16.49 11.77
N ILE A 845 23.96 -16.21 13.00
CA ILE A 845 23.10 -15.65 14.05
C ILE A 845 23.66 -14.34 14.58
N LEU A 846 22.94 -13.22 14.69
CA LEU A 846 23.62 -11.93 14.78
C LEU A 846 23.29 -10.91 15.98
N LEU A 847 24.24 -10.49 17.02
CA LEU A 847 25.09 -9.20 17.63
C LEU A 847 25.80 -7.80 16.94
N ASN A 848 25.44 -6.51 16.60
CA ASN A 848 24.78 -5.17 16.88
C ASN A 848 25.44 -4.22 17.91
N ASN A 849 25.12 -2.92 17.88
CA ASN A 849 25.66 -1.83 18.71
C ASN A 849 24.91 -0.47 18.56
N GLY A 850 24.05 -0.25 17.55
CA GLY A 850 23.11 0.89 17.58
C GLY A 850 23.68 2.28 17.25
N ASN A 851 24.99 2.35 17.24
CA ASN A 851 25.81 3.31 16.49
C ASN A 851 26.20 2.74 15.12
N LYS A 852 25.51 1.69 14.69
CA LYS A 852 25.81 0.90 13.49
C LYS A 852 27.02 -0.05 13.62
N THR A 853 27.30 -0.78 14.70
CA THR A 853 28.47 -1.72 14.75
C THR A 853 28.06 -3.14 15.19
N PHE A 854 28.94 -4.15 15.12
CA PHE A 854 28.61 -5.55 15.46
C PHE A 854 29.65 -6.26 16.31
N TYR A 855 29.20 -6.95 17.36
CA TYR A 855 29.87 -8.10 17.95
C TYR A 855 29.72 -9.32 17.01
N THR A 856 30.00 -10.55 17.46
CA THR A 856 30.62 -11.62 16.64
C THR A 856 30.04 -13.02 16.93
N PHE A 857 30.27 -14.09 16.16
CA PHE A 857 30.18 -14.46 14.73
C PHE A 857 30.57 -15.93 14.67
N LEU A 858 29.59 -16.84 14.56
CA LEU A 858 29.74 -18.24 14.99
C LEU A 858 28.75 -19.21 14.25
N ASN A 859 28.88 -20.54 14.45
CA ASN A 859 28.04 -21.62 13.84
C ASN A 859 27.09 -22.30 14.86
N TYR A 860 26.66 -23.58 14.77
CA TYR A 860 25.22 -23.95 15.03
C TYR A 860 24.81 -24.79 13.85
N THR A 861 25.68 -25.77 13.60
CA THR A 861 25.48 -26.87 12.68
C THR A 861 24.25 -27.62 13.03
N VAL A 862 23.45 -27.80 12.02
CA VAL A 862 22.06 -28.10 12.14
C VAL A 862 21.50 -28.26 10.73
N GLY A 863 20.20 -28.07 10.53
CA GLY A 863 19.75 -27.27 9.41
C GLY A 863 20.33 -27.81 8.15
N ASN A 864 19.76 -28.92 7.71
CA ASN A 864 19.91 -29.44 6.41
C ASN A 864 18.63 -29.39 5.49
N TRP A 865 18.77 -28.61 4.43
CA TRP A 865 18.07 -28.57 3.15
C TRP A 865 17.52 -27.04 2.54
N PRO A 866 17.40 -25.83 3.20
CA PRO A 866 16.98 -26.44 5.10
C PRO A 866 15.51 -25.75 5.14
N SER A 867 14.85 -25.10 6.16
CA SER A 867 13.97 -23.89 5.89
C SER A 867 13.40 -22.78 6.87
N SER A 868 12.11 -22.55 7.29
CA SER A 868 11.62 -21.16 7.75
C SER A 868 11.79 -20.65 9.18
N LEU A 869 10.79 -19.97 9.84
CA LEU A 869 10.71 -19.36 11.21
C LEU A 869 9.81 -17.96 11.40
N ILE A 870 9.26 -17.41 12.54
CA ILE A 870 8.86 -15.97 12.87
C ILE A 870 9.15 -15.43 14.33
N ALA A 871 8.21 -14.94 15.19
CA ALA A 871 8.29 -14.70 16.64
C ALA A 871 7.45 -15.76 17.41
N SER A 872 7.38 -15.93 18.74
CA SER A 872 7.02 -14.98 19.83
C SER A 872 7.08 -15.69 21.24
N ASP A 873 6.55 -15.16 22.36
CA ASP A 873 6.69 -15.64 23.77
C ASP A 873 5.82 -16.84 24.14
N PHE A 874 6.13 -17.95 23.49
CA PHE A 874 5.55 -19.21 23.89
C PHE A 874 6.31 -19.76 25.11
N ASN A 875 7.49 -19.22 25.48
CA ASN A 875 8.16 -19.41 26.79
C ASN A 875 7.18 -19.15 27.94
N SER A 876 6.41 -18.08 27.78
CA SER A 876 5.64 -17.34 28.78
C SER A 876 6.37 -17.14 30.12
N ASP A 877 7.67 -16.79 30.08
CA ASP A 877 8.30 -16.08 31.21
C ASP A 877 8.86 -14.70 30.83
N GLU A 878 8.17 -14.03 29.88
CA GLU A 878 8.44 -12.67 29.34
C GLU A 878 9.71 -12.55 28.51
N LYS A 879 10.37 -13.67 28.37
CA LYS A 879 11.49 -13.85 27.51
C LYS A 879 10.83 -14.61 26.36
N LEU A 880 10.63 -13.92 25.23
CA LEU A 880 9.88 -14.42 24.06
C LEU A 880 10.61 -15.69 23.55
N ASP A 881 10.20 -16.53 22.58
CA ASP A 881 10.98 -17.79 22.29
C ASP A 881 11.05 -18.25 20.82
N LEU A 882 11.91 -19.26 20.46
CA LEU A 882 13.44 -20.21 18.18
C LEU A 882 13.36 -21.56 17.44
N ALA A 883 12.85 -21.55 16.21
CA ALA A 883 12.23 -22.72 15.69
C ALA A 883 12.29 -22.79 14.16
N VAL A 884 12.88 -23.72 13.38
CA VAL A 884 12.90 -23.73 11.86
C VAL A 884 12.27 -24.92 11.19
N THR A 885 12.44 -25.04 9.87
CA THR A 885 12.52 -26.25 9.04
C THR A 885 13.87 -26.77 8.53
N SER A 886 13.77 -27.90 7.83
CA SER A 886 14.64 -28.50 6.78
C SER A 886 14.25 -28.20 5.31
N LYS A 887 14.89 -28.76 4.24
CA LYS A 887 14.20 -29.37 2.96
C LYS A 887 13.08 -32.16 2.84
N GLU A 888 13.63 -33.41 2.74
CA GLU A 888 14.94 -34.14 2.75
C GLU A 888 14.72 -35.01 3.97
N GLU A 889 14.33 -34.30 5.05
CA GLU A 889 14.06 -34.82 6.34
C GLU A 889 12.65 -34.38 7.04
N ASN A 890 11.69 -33.61 6.57
CA ASN A 890 10.37 -33.39 7.26
C ASN A 890 10.29 -32.61 8.55
N ILE A 891 11.25 -32.54 9.46
CA ILE A 891 10.97 -31.97 10.78
C ILE A 891 11.40 -30.53 10.85
N VAL A 892 11.18 -29.99 12.03
CA VAL A 892 11.12 -28.60 12.39
C VAL A 892 11.82 -28.37 13.74
N SER A 893 12.70 -27.39 14.01
CA SER A 893 13.44 -27.41 15.31
C SER A 893 13.66 -26.11 16.06
N VAL A 894 13.38 -26.19 17.37
CA VAL A 894 13.04 -25.15 18.37
C VAL A 894 14.19 -24.81 19.31
N ILE A 895 15.40 -24.52 18.86
CA ILE A 895 16.49 -24.46 19.83
C ILE A 895 16.41 -23.15 20.59
N LEU A 896 16.52 -23.26 21.91
CA LEU A 896 16.02 -22.29 22.86
C LEU A 896 17.23 -21.67 23.71
N ASN A 897 17.32 -20.34 23.99
CA ASN A 897 18.25 -19.46 24.82
C ASN A 897 18.11 -19.24 26.36
N LYS A 898 19.23 -19.21 27.10
CA LYS A 898 19.36 -19.56 28.54
C LYS A 898 19.06 -18.53 29.62
N GLY A 899 19.59 -17.35 29.41
CA GLY A 899 19.82 -16.27 30.40
C GLY A 899 21.02 -15.41 30.01
N ASP A 900 21.87 -15.94 29.14
CA ASP A 900 23.31 -15.70 29.14
C ASP A 900 23.89 -15.34 27.79
N ASN A 901 23.01 -15.11 26.80
CA ASN A 901 23.28 -14.73 25.43
C ASN A 901 23.37 -15.91 24.42
N THR A 902 22.82 -17.07 24.83
CA THR A 902 23.21 -18.39 24.33
C THR A 902 22.26 -19.58 24.73
N PHE A 903 22.09 -20.62 23.89
CA PHE A 903 21.11 -21.76 23.99
C PHE A 903 21.71 -23.15 24.16
N HIS A 904 20.82 -24.15 24.20
CA HIS A 904 21.10 -25.57 24.09
C HIS A 904 20.97 -26.16 22.63
N SER A 905 20.35 -27.35 22.37
CA SER A 905 20.45 -28.18 21.10
C SER A 905 19.47 -29.40 20.78
N GLU A 906 18.32 -29.23 20.08
CA GLU A 906 17.83 -29.93 18.85
C GLU A 906 16.92 -31.29 18.85
N ILE A 907 15.58 -31.30 18.47
CA ILE A 907 14.49 -32.40 18.55
C ILE A 907 13.94 -32.89 17.15
N ASN A 908 12.95 -33.85 17.10
CA ASN A 908 11.92 -34.29 16.10
C ASN A 908 10.43 -34.70 16.69
N TYR A 909 9.21 -34.58 16.02
CA TYR A 909 7.70 -35.10 16.02
C TYR A 909 7.17 -35.05 14.55
N ALA A 910 5.92 -35.32 14.06
CA ALA A 910 5.52 -35.21 12.60
C ALA A 910 4.05 -34.68 12.14
N VAL A 911 3.61 -33.79 11.14
CA VAL A 911 4.11 -32.54 10.38
C VAL A 911 4.38 -32.32 8.82
N GLY A 912 3.40 -32.22 7.94
CA GLY A 912 3.25 -32.46 6.47
C GLY A 912 4.45 -32.71 5.50
N LYS A 913 4.17 -32.62 4.19
CA LYS A 913 5.18 -32.69 3.11
C LYS A 913 5.10 -31.34 2.25
N SER A 914 6.14 -30.58 1.70
CA SER A 914 6.92 -29.18 1.73
C SER A 914 6.53 -27.59 1.61
N PRO A 915 7.49 -26.61 1.50
CA PRO A 915 7.29 -25.08 1.72
C PRO A 915 8.17 -23.80 1.21
N SER A 916 7.82 -22.47 1.50
CA SER A 916 8.71 -21.18 1.52
C SER A 916 8.51 -19.79 2.42
N CYS A 917 7.83 -19.55 3.60
CA CYS A 917 7.87 -18.38 4.63
C CYS A 917 6.91 -18.53 5.89
N VAL A 918 6.77 -17.82 7.08
CA VAL A 918 5.85 -18.21 8.28
C VAL A 918 5.04 -17.13 9.08
N VAL A 919 4.09 -17.44 10.03
CA VAL A 919 3.77 -16.69 11.32
C VAL A 919 3.44 -17.47 12.67
N SER A 920 2.92 -16.75 13.71
CA SER A 920 2.49 -17.03 15.10
C SER A 920 1.08 -16.46 15.38
N ALA A 921 0.29 -17.04 16.31
CA ALA A 921 -0.95 -16.52 16.92
C ALA A 921 -1.61 -17.50 17.93
N ASP A 922 -2.16 -16.97 19.04
CA ASP A 922 -3.17 -17.62 19.92
C ASP A 922 -4.55 -17.50 19.28
N LEU A 923 -5.35 -18.58 19.25
CA LEU A 923 -6.75 -18.57 18.79
C LEU A 923 -7.72 -19.44 19.59
N ASN A 924 -7.25 -20.42 20.36
CA ASN A 924 -8.05 -21.12 21.35
C ASN A 924 -8.31 -20.22 22.56
N LYS A 925 -7.67 -19.05 22.62
CA LYS A 925 -7.87 -18.00 23.61
C LYS A 925 -7.57 -18.45 25.03
N ASP A 926 -6.66 -19.41 25.19
CA ASP A 926 -6.14 -19.76 26.50
C ASP A 926 -4.75 -19.16 26.78
N SER A 927 -4.35 -18.17 25.98
CA SER A 927 -3.17 -17.32 26.19
C SER A 927 -1.83 -18.02 25.98
N HIS A 928 -1.89 -19.18 25.34
CA HIS A 928 -0.79 -19.77 24.63
C HIS A 928 -1.00 -19.38 23.17
N GLU A 929 0.03 -18.83 22.55
CA GLU A 929 0.15 -18.80 21.10
C GLU A 929 -0.05 -20.24 20.56
N ASP A 930 -0.45 -20.56 19.32
CA ASP A 930 -0.31 -21.93 18.80
C ASP A 930 -0.05 -22.04 17.27
N LEU A 931 1.03 -22.70 16.78
CA LEU A 931 1.66 -22.62 15.44
C LEU A 931 0.89 -22.98 14.13
N ILE A 932 1.32 -22.31 13.08
CA ILE A 932 0.72 -22.10 11.77
C ILE A 932 1.08 -23.13 10.57
N VAL A 933 0.94 -24.47 10.73
CA VAL A 933 1.77 -25.69 10.26
C VAL A 933 1.77 -26.30 8.80
N THR A 934 2.87 -26.54 8.04
CA THR A 934 3.13 -26.48 6.51
C THR A 934 2.69 -27.55 5.40
N ASN A 935 2.87 -27.45 3.98
CA ASN A 935 2.95 -28.54 2.85
C ASN A 935 3.23 -28.39 1.25
N TYR A 936 4.24 -29.04 0.58
CA TYR A 936 4.75 -29.45 -0.81
C TYR A 936 4.82 -30.94 -1.18
N GLY A 937 4.28 -31.91 -0.46
CA GLY A 937 4.35 -33.30 -0.92
C GLY A 937 3.10 -34.15 -0.94
N GLN A 938 1.98 -34.01 -0.22
CA GLN A 938 1.39 -33.02 0.70
C GLN A 938 -0.13 -32.93 0.50
N ASN A 939 -0.89 -32.24 1.36
CA ASN A 939 -2.26 -31.73 1.15
C ASN A 939 -2.76 -30.78 2.25
N THR A 940 -2.01 -30.35 3.27
CA THR A 940 -2.65 -30.27 4.61
C THR A 940 -1.89 -29.56 5.74
N ILE A 941 -2.21 -28.30 6.03
CA ILE A 941 -1.64 -27.65 7.21
C ILE A 941 -2.26 -28.29 8.50
N SER A 942 -1.77 -28.14 9.74
CA SER A 942 -2.27 -28.90 10.95
C SER A 942 -2.00 -28.32 12.39
N ILE A 943 -2.94 -27.96 13.34
CA ILE A 943 -2.62 -27.24 14.65
C ILE A 943 -2.73 -28.03 15.99
N LEU A 944 -2.07 -27.49 17.01
CA LEU A 944 -1.71 -28.07 18.27
C LEU A 944 -1.71 -26.93 19.37
N PHE A 945 -1.62 -27.09 20.72
CA PHE A 945 -1.89 -25.99 21.72
C PHE A 945 -1.45 -26.21 23.26
N ASN A 946 -0.44 -25.54 24.00
CA ASN A 946 0.87 -25.85 24.90
C ASN A 946 1.31 -26.61 26.33
N ASP A 947 1.23 -27.91 26.77
CA ASP A 947 1.13 -28.28 28.26
C ASP A 947 2.38 -28.78 28.98
N GLY A 948 3.29 -29.45 28.29
CA GLY A 948 4.43 -30.04 29.00
C GLY A 948 5.57 -29.06 29.28
N THR A 949 5.36 -27.74 29.26
CA THR A 949 6.40 -26.70 29.08
C THR A 949 7.21 -27.01 27.81
N ALA A 950 6.87 -26.46 26.64
CA ALA A 950 7.25 -27.02 25.33
C ALA A 950 6.93 -28.49 25.34
N THR A 951 5.66 -28.80 25.27
CA THR A 951 5.24 -30.08 24.72
C THR A 951 3.91 -29.83 24.06
N PHE A 952 3.61 -30.65 23.08
CA PHE A 952 3.21 -30.08 21.81
C PHE A 952 2.69 -31.22 20.93
N HIS A 953 1.71 -30.98 20.07
CA HIS A 953 1.04 -32.10 19.36
C HIS A 953 1.76 -32.66 18.13
N ALA A 954 1.10 -33.49 17.32
CA ALA A 954 1.64 -34.02 16.05
C ALA A 954 0.52 -34.54 15.12
N ALA A 955 0.56 -34.32 13.81
CA ALA A 955 -0.60 -33.80 13.07
C ALA A 955 -1.54 -34.65 12.23
N LYS A 956 -2.86 -34.38 12.36
CA LYS A 956 -3.88 -34.93 11.46
C LYS A 956 -3.59 -34.58 10.00
N THR A 957 -4.20 -33.52 9.43
CA THR A 957 -4.18 -32.95 8.05
C THR A 957 -5.49 -32.09 7.70
N PHE A 958 -5.66 -30.74 7.36
CA PHE A 958 -6.88 -30.16 6.58
C PHE A 958 -6.61 -29.66 5.09
N THR A 959 -7.18 -28.53 4.60
CA THR A 959 -7.82 -28.36 3.27
C THR A 959 -7.93 -27.00 2.53
N VAL A 960 -7.03 -26.68 1.58
CA VAL A 960 -6.95 -25.52 0.68
C VAL A 960 -6.08 -25.84 -0.58
N GLY A 961 -5.99 -25.04 -1.66
CA GLY A 961 -4.97 -25.05 -2.79
C GLY A 961 -4.44 -26.30 -3.52
N ARG A 962 -3.18 -26.26 -4.05
CA ARG A 962 -2.30 -27.35 -4.55
C ARG A 962 -0.92 -26.94 -5.23
N TYR A 963 0.17 -26.69 -4.49
CA TYR A 963 1.53 -26.04 -4.80
C TYR A 963 2.11 -24.92 -3.78
N PRO A 964 1.66 -24.65 -2.52
CA PRO A 964 1.80 -23.49 -1.58
C PRO A 964 3.16 -22.75 -1.25
N VAL A 965 3.31 -21.80 -0.29
CA VAL A 965 4.60 -21.25 0.31
C VAL A 965 4.66 -20.64 1.74
N SER A 966 3.65 -20.14 2.46
CA SER A 966 3.84 -19.02 3.45
C SER A 966 2.59 -18.59 4.26
N VAL A 967 2.58 -17.49 5.09
CA VAL A 967 1.51 -17.03 6.05
C VAL A 967 1.61 -15.60 6.67
N VAL A 968 0.52 -15.13 7.33
CA VAL A 968 0.43 -14.11 8.43
C VAL A 968 -0.78 -14.32 9.38
N ALA A 969 -0.91 -13.71 10.59
CA ALA A 969 -2.05 -13.80 11.55
C ALA A 969 -2.77 -12.47 11.75
N THR A 970 -4.11 -12.43 11.82
CA THR A 970 -4.90 -11.24 12.30
C THR A 970 -6.39 -11.57 12.49
N ASP A 971 -7.18 -10.68 13.09
CA ASP A 971 -8.65 -10.74 13.23
C ASP A 971 -9.28 -9.62 12.38
N PHE A 972 -9.97 -9.97 11.29
CA PHE A 972 -10.28 -9.05 10.20
C PHE A 972 -11.79 -8.84 9.91
N ASN A 973 -12.71 -9.44 10.68
CA ASN A 973 -14.04 -8.85 10.91
C ASN A 973 -14.11 -7.99 12.15
N ASN A 974 -13.20 -8.18 13.11
CA ASN A 974 -13.31 -7.72 14.50
C ASN A 974 -14.27 -8.57 15.38
N ASP A 975 -14.19 -9.91 15.35
CA ASP A 975 -14.76 -10.81 16.38
C ASP A 975 -13.75 -11.29 17.43
N GLN A 976 -12.49 -10.88 17.28
CA GLN A 976 -11.36 -11.16 18.16
C GLN A 976 -10.83 -12.59 18.07
N CYS A 977 -11.48 -13.48 17.32
CA CYS A 977 -10.98 -14.82 17.05
C CYS A 977 -9.85 -14.70 16.00
N MET A 978 -8.76 -15.46 16.11
CA MET A 978 -7.68 -15.28 15.13
C MET A 978 -8.01 -15.98 13.81
N ASP A 979 -7.98 -15.15 12.78
CA ASP A 979 -7.73 -15.49 11.40
C ASP A 979 -6.23 -15.30 11.11
N LEU A 980 -5.82 -15.44 9.85
CA LEU A 980 -4.43 -15.49 9.43
C LEU A 980 -4.22 -15.72 7.93
N ALA A 981 -3.47 -14.92 7.20
CA ALA A 981 -2.98 -15.43 5.94
C ALA A 981 -1.91 -16.54 5.87
N VAL A 982 -1.70 -17.04 4.64
CA VAL A 982 -1.15 -18.35 4.24
C VAL A 982 -0.80 -18.31 2.76
N ALA A 983 -0.15 -19.31 2.17
CA ALA A 983 0.23 -19.32 0.77
C ALA A 983 -0.13 -20.57 -0.18
N ASN A 984 -1.01 -20.65 -1.28
CA ASN A 984 -1.24 -21.46 -2.59
C ASN A 984 -1.46 -20.76 -4.12
N SER A 985 -1.01 -20.73 -5.47
CA SER A 985 0.19 -20.73 -6.52
C SER A 985 -0.20 -19.99 -7.80
N GLY A 986 0.16 -20.23 -9.10
CA GLY A 986 0.48 -21.36 -10.04
C GLY A 986 -0.71 -22.23 -10.43
N SER A 987 -1.69 -22.37 -9.55
CA SER A 987 -3.09 -22.37 -9.93
C SER A 987 -3.60 -21.01 -9.86
N ASN A 988 -2.83 -20.09 -9.34
CA ASN A 988 -3.06 -18.75 -9.67
C ASN A 988 -4.34 -18.27 -8.93
N SER A 989 -4.39 -17.89 -7.62
CA SER A 989 -5.61 -17.30 -6.97
C SER A 989 -5.51 -16.75 -5.52
N ALA A 990 -6.35 -17.00 -4.50
CA ALA A 990 -6.13 -16.50 -3.14
C ALA A 990 -7.04 -17.20 -2.10
N SER A 991 -6.64 -17.51 -0.84
CA SER A 991 -7.36 -18.28 0.27
C SER A 991 -7.51 -17.99 1.82
N ILE A 992 -8.53 -17.31 2.33
CA ILE A 992 -8.71 -16.70 3.67
C ILE A 992 -9.22 -17.66 4.79
N LEU A 993 -9.86 -17.26 5.93
CA LEU A 993 -10.54 -17.82 7.13
C LEU A 993 -11.05 -16.72 8.10
N LEU A 994 -11.82 -17.00 9.15
CA LEU A 994 -12.73 -16.12 9.96
C LEU A 994 -12.98 -16.52 11.48
N GLY A 995 -12.04 -16.56 12.41
CA GLY A 995 -12.00 -17.29 13.70
C GLY A 995 -13.32 -17.75 14.40
N ASN A 996 -13.35 -18.99 14.88
CA ASN A 996 -14.39 -19.56 15.73
C ASN A 996 -14.09 -19.34 17.23
N CYS A 997 -12.95 -18.70 17.57
CA CYS A 997 -12.48 -18.33 18.93
C CYS A 997 -12.05 -19.49 19.82
N ASP A 998 -12.05 -20.68 19.26
CA ASP A 998 -11.88 -21.92 19.97
C ASP A 998 -10.82 -22.77 19.25
N GLY A 999 -9.96 -22.12 18.47
CA GLY A 999 -9.12 -22.82 17.53
C GLY A 999 -9.95 -23.68 16.58
N THR A 1000 -11.26 -23.40 16.33
CA THR A 1000 -12.21 -24.37 15.74
C THR A 1000 -13.50 -24.07 14.80
N PHE A 1001 -13.74 -24.04 13.41
CA PHE A 1001 -13.44 -23.27 12.08
C PHE A 1001 -14.73 -23.21 11.17
N LEU A 1002 -14.72 -22.51 10.02
CA LEU A 1002 -15.53 -22.71 8.78
C LEU A 1002 -14.74 -23.41 7.60
N PRO A 1003 -15.41 -23.65 6.46
CA PRO A 1003 -14.96 -23.88 5.08
C PRO A 1003 -13.88 -23.00 4.38
N GLN A 1004 -14.08 -22.75 3.06
CA GLN A 1004 -13.27 -21.91 2.17
C GLN A 1004 -14.06 -20.71 1.53
N ILE A 1005 -13.48 -19.74 0.79
CA ILE A 1005 -14.15 -18.57 0.13
C ILE A 1005 -13.35 -17.94 -1.05
N LYS A 1006 -12.70 -18.63 -2.01
CA LYS A 1006 -11.74 -18.05 -3.06
C LYS A 1006 -11.93 -16.59 -3.67
N TYR A 1007 -10.98 -15.88 -4.35
CA TYR A 1007 -11.26 -14.48 -4.88
C TYR A 1007 -10.70 -13.97 -6.24
N THR A 1008 -9.89 -12.89 -6.45
CA THR A 1008 -9.13 -12.55 -7.73
C THR A 1008 -7.72 -11.87 -7.67
N SER A 1009 -6.77 -12.30 -8.54
CA SER A 1009 -5.30 -12.38 -8.33
C SER A 1009 -4.46 -12.88 -9.58
N GLY A 1010 -3.12 -12.64 -9.91
CA GLY A 1010 -2.09 -12.94 -11.05
C GLY A 1010 -0.65 -13.75 -11.04
N ILE A 1011 -0.17 -14.66 -11.96
CA ILE A 1011 0.73 -15.94 -11.83
C ILE A 1011 1.92 -16.11 -10.82
N VAL A 1012 2.22 -17.37 -10.42
CA VAL A 1012 3.37 -17.99 -9.67
C VAL A 1012 3.93 -17.23 -8.42
N PRO A 1013 3.38 -17.44 -7.21
CA PRO A 1013 3.64 -16.83 -5.87
C PRO A 1013 4.88 -17.22 -5.06
N THR A 1014 5.13 -16.54 -3.90
CA THR A 1014 6.21 -16.94 -2.94
C THR A 1014 6.18 -16.56 -1.41
N CYS A 1015 5.32 -15.69 -0.79
CA CYS A 1015 5.31 -15.39 0.70
C CYS A 1015 3.97 -14.73 1.28
N LEU A 1016 3.92 -13.93 2.42
CA LEU A 1016 2.90 -12.99 3.04
C LEU A 1016 3.35 -12.14 4.34
N ALA A 1017 2.46 -11.26 4.94
CA ALA A 1017 2.51 -10.30 6.12
C ALA A 1017 1.25 -9.34 6.33
N SER A 1018 1.02 -8.68 7.50
CA SER A 1018 -0.18 -7.81 7.86
C SER A 1018 0.15 -6.42 8.41
N GLY A 1019 -0.81 -5.49 8.37
CA GLY A 1019 -0.85 -4.25 9.17
C GLY A 1019 -2.23 -3.57 9.35
N ASP A 1020 -2.24 -2.23 9.40
CA ASP A 1020 -3.34 -1.25 9.12
C ASP A 1020 -2.65 -0.07 8.42
N LEU A 1021 -3.31 0.45 7.41
CA LEU A 1021 -2.66 0.57 6.12
C LEU A 1021 -3.43 1.63 5.27
N ASN A 1022 -3.97 2.60 5.96
CA ASN A 1022 -4.95 3.59 5.47
C ASN A 1022 -5.33 4.46 6.64
N ASN A 1023 -5.27 3.85 7.84
CA ASN A 1023 -5.39 4.44 9.15
C ASN A 1023 -6.86 4.57 9.59
N ASP A 1024 -7.61 3.46 9.48
CA ASP A 1024 -8.96 3.34 10.04
C ASP A 1024 -9.16 2.14 11.00
N GLN A 1025 -8.07 1.49 11.41
CA GLN A 1025 -8.01 0.50 12.49
C GLN A 1025 -8.70 -0.84 12.19
N ARG A 1026 -8.75 -1.25 10.93
CA ARG A 1026 -9.13 -2.62 10.57
C ARG A 1026 -7.97 -3.23 9.79
N PRO A 1027 -7.69 -4.52 9.98
CA PRO A 1027 -6.40 -5.05 9.59
C PRO A 1027 -6.30 -5.19 8.09
N ASP A 1028 -5.06 -5.45 7.70
CA ASP A 1028 -4.62 -5.28 6.36
C ASP A 1028 -3.48 -6.20 5.98
N LEU A 1029 -3.26 -6.42 4.66
CA LEU A 1029 -2.42 -7.48 4.08
C LEU A 1029 -2.58 -7.35 2.52
N ILE A 1030 -1.65 -7.96 1.78
CA ILE A 1030 -0.87 -7.34 0.75
C ILE A 1030 -0.55 -8.31 -0.45
N VAL A 1031 -1.29 -9.36 -0.85
CA VAL A 1031 -0.88 -10.43 -1.86
C VAL A 1031 0.21 -10.16 -2.93
N THR A 1032 1.15 -11.09 -3.27
CA THR A 1032 2.33 -10.66 -4.07
C THR A 1032 3.19 -11.66 -4.98
N ASN A 1033 3.49 -11.50 -6.29
CA ASN A 1033 3.64 -12.66 -7.27
C ASN A 1033 4.49 -12.69 -8.60
N GLY A 1034 4.59 -13.88 -9.22
CA GLY A 1034 5.53 -14.24 -10.30
C GLY A 1034 5.33 -15.39 -11.36
N LYS A 1035 4.39 -15.27 -12.38
CA LYS A 1035 4.55 -15.53 -13.88
C LYS A 1035 3.77 -14.65 -14.98
N SER A 1036 3.15 -13.47 -14.73
CA SER A 1036 3.01 -12.30 -15.68
C SER A 1036 3.36 -10.76 -15.37
N ASN A 1037 4.22 -10.23 -14.47
CA ASN A 1037 4.82 -8.86 -14.50
C ASN A 1037 4.80 -7.76 -13.36
N ASP A 1038 4.31 -7.77 -12.09
CA ASP A 1038 3.59 -6.51 -11.64
C ASP A 1038 3.14 -6.01 -10.18
N ALA A 1039 1.95 -6.18 -9.52
CA ALA A 1039 1.52 -5.77 -8.08
C ALA A 1039 0.15 -5.08 -7.70
N TYR A 1040 -0.58 -5.48 -6.61
CA TYR A 1040 -1.99 -5.07 -6.30
C TYR A 1040 -2.25 -4.76 -4.76
N ILE A 1041 -3.41 -4.22 -4.26
CA ILE A 1041 -3.76 -3.81 -2.84
C ILE A 1041 -5.17 -4.26 -2.22
N PHE A 1042 -5.36 -5.01 -1.05
CA PHE A 1042 -6.67 -5.73 -0.63
C PHE A 1042 -7.58 -4.97 0.43
N LEU A 1043 -7.91 -3.68 0.30
CA LEU A 1043 -8.73 -2.71 1.13
C LEU A 1043 -10.22 -2.93 1.63
N ASN A 1044 -10.47 -3.11 2.89
CA ASN A 1044 -11.77 -3.19 3.55
C ASN A 1044 -12.82 -2.11 3.08
N THR A 1045 -14.09 -2.46 2.76
CA THR A 1045 -15.29 -1.57 2.51
C THR A 1045 -16.65 -1.81 3.28
N CYS A 1046 -16.73 -1.96 4.62
CA CYS A 1046 -18.00 -2.07 5.38
C CYS A 1046 -17.93 -1.70 6.88
N ALA A 1047 -18.94 -2.10 7.66
CA ALA A 1047 -19.44 -1.27 8.73
C ALA A 1047 -19.21 -1.88 10.11
N ASN A 1048 -18.41 -1.16 10.89
CA ASN A 1048 -18.68 -0.97 12.33
C ASN A 1048 -20.02 -0.22 12.56
#